data_AF-A0AAD9NK47-F1
#
_entry.id   AF-A0AAD9NK47-F1
#
_cell.length_a   1.000
_cell.length_b   1.000
_cell.length_c   1.000
_cell.angle_alpha   90.00
_cell.angle_beta   90.00
_cell.angle_gamma   90.00
#
_symmetry.space_group_name_H-M   'P 1'
#
loop_
_entity.id
_entity.type
_entity.pdbx_description
1 polymer ?
#
loop_
_entity_poly.entity_id
_entity_poly.type
_entity_poly.pdbx_seq_one_letter_code
_entity_poly.pdbx_strand_id
1 'polypeptide(L)'
;MKTLVLCCVCLLAGVGEAVRSTPPPPTVEELSETLQHAYEAYTKKAIQATTGDEVSTLKSRVATLARQLVMQQLFVEERVRSDGDSGIKQVRHHYEGTRPYHSASHTGTSVASLHDHANNIRTVGLGEFIAVLNGVEFRTRHNDYGLRMPSRTSPVYHQVEEIPFPDVPPEVLQQQELADQITEMREWFKAWKNNDHSVRDYRKYFKPVLCYLEGAWTNSDSLEESFFSDRHFLDATSWFDLQEKVRYTSYTGGKSTLENFSYLPTTIMNMINGTYPQVAQWNYRILCHPLKRDVPLNRFRVVDDLIARMANKKTLMEHERTRAARFTLNSFDTDEWVDGKKNYGLLDELMAEVPGKDNYGANLYDESFDTATYPYNTTDTDTKLNVGYYHRWSRVVSKDAMGRTKRHRGFADENLFMAMTTQPKVAGVELNVCTGWHHNHCTLYNQKWTYAIPLEVVYMTPLLKWNPYDVEYKGNSRSDLGKTVTAHGRWGSDRQAEKAFNGTNSKRYYQTPYEFFVNGEQGTSEADTVKSHVGVLDRAGQMHKMTASGTRTFLPFIPNVGSMRTRFPIMPVHGEGSGVWKELEALKDIVLSPVENAHMFHENWRDVTTQGVVLISGEAKGDKHVHRVVLSADQVGMAKLGRTILVVTEETNNHYHEMRVKRLDDTHYYMVGCDGGSSCPDKHYRTMHLAPAEDDENEPGTA
;
A
#
# COMPACT_ATOMS: atom_id res chain seq x y z
N MET A 1 -31.39 -5.57 40.31
CA MET A 1 -30.52 -6.58 40.97
C MET A 1 -30.16 -6.18 42.41
N LYS A 2 -31.17 -5.83 43.20
CA LYS A 2 -31.21 -5.71 44.67
C LYS A 2 -32.68 -6.00 45.00
N THR A 3 -32.95 -6.78 46.04
CA THR A 3 -34.28 -7.32 46.43
C THR A 3 -34.66 -8.70 45.88
N LEU A 4 -33.82 -9.72 46.11
CA LEU A 4 -34.27 -11.13 46.09
C LEU A 4 -33.37 -12.05 46.93
N VAL A 5 -32.93 -11.55 48.10
CA VAL A 5 -32.09 -12.30 49.05
C VAL A 5 -32.77 -12.45 50.43
N LEU A 6 -34.05 -12.05 50.58
CA LEU A 6 -34.66 -11.89 51.91
C LEU A 6 -35.93 -12.71 52.20
N CYS A 7 -36.16 -13.85 51.53
CA CYS A 7 -37.40 -14.62 51.76
C CYS A 7 -37.25 -16.13 52.03
N CYS A 8 -36.08 -16.61 52.45
CA CYS A 8 -35.90 -18.03 52.86
C CYS A 8 -35.39 -18.26 54.28
N VAL A 9 -35.37 -17.24 55.16
CA VAL A 9 -34.90 -17.40 56.55
C VAL A 9 -35.95 -16.90 57.54
N CYS A 10 -37.13 -17.55 57.63
CA CYS A 10 -38.05 -17.28 58.75
C CYS A 10 -39.19 -18.29 59.00
N LEU A 11 -38.98 -19.60 58.81
CA LEU A 11 -39.94 -20.61 59.32
C LEU A 11 -39.21 -21.78 59.99
N LEU A 12 -38.84 -21.57 61.26
CA LEU A 12 -38.57 -22.64 62.22
C LEU A 12 -39.39 -22.37 63.48
N ALA A 13 -40.37 -23.23 63.75
CA ALA A 13 -40.59 -23.88 65.06
C ALA A 13 -41.99 -24.53 65.11
N GLY A 14 -42.04 -25.85 65.29
CA GLY A 14 -43.29 -26.52 65.66
C GLY A 14 -43.37 -28.04 65.45
N VAL A 15 -42.69 -28.79 66.33
CA VAL A 15 -43.07 -30.13 66.83
C VAL A 15 -42.93 -31.36 65.90
N GLY A 16 -42.19 -32.37 66.39
CA GLY A 16 -42.50 -33.79 66.15
C GLY A 16 -41.38 -34.62 65.49
N GLU A 17 -40.78 -35.52 66.26
CA GLU A 17 -39.79 -36.51 65.84
C GLU A 17 -40.24 -37.38 64.65
N ALA A 18 -39.44 -37.39 63.58
CA ALA A 18 -39.17 -38.59 62.77
C ALA A 18 -37.91 -38.32 61.94
N VAL A 19 -36.83 -39.04 62.23
CA VAL A 19 -35.63 -39.08 61.37
C VAL A 19 -36.03 -39.63 60.01
N ARG A 20 -36.18 -38.74 59.02
CA ARG A 20 -36.19 -39.10 57.60
C ARG A 20 -34.93 -38.51 56.98
N SER A 21 -34.16 -39.38 56.34
CA SER A 21 -32.95 -39.04 55.59
C SER A 21 -33.23 -37.85 54.67
N THR A 22 -32.49 -36.76 54.87
CA THR A 22 -32.45 -35.65 53.92
C THR A 22 -31.94 -36.19 52.58
N PRO A 23 -32.64 -35.96 51.45
CA PRO A 23 -32.11 -36.33 50.14
C PRO A 23 -30.79 -35.58 49.90
N PRO A 24 -29.83 -36.18 49.17
CA PRO A 24 -28.57 -35.53 48.86
C PRO A 24 -28.82 -34.20 48.11
N PRO A 25 -27.95 -33.20 48.29
CA PRO A 25 -28.06 -31.96 47.54
C PRO A 25 -28.02 -32.26 46.04
N PRO A 26 -28.85 -31.57 45.23
CA PRO A 26 -28.91 -31.81 43.80
C PRO A 26 -27.53 -31.56 43.17
N THR A 27 -27.19 -32.42 42.22
CA THR A 27 -25.99 -32.29 41.40
C THR A 27 -26.05 -31.02 40.54
N VAL A 28 -24.89 -30.59 40.02
CA VAL A 28 -24.82 -29.42 39.14
C VAL A 28 -25.63 -29.64 37.87
N GLU A 29 -25.67 -30.86 37.33
CA GLU A 29 -26.56 -31.23 36.22
C GLU A 29 -28.04 -31.05 36.59
N GLU A 30 -28.49 -31.56 37.75
CA GLU A 30 -29.89 -31.45 38.18
C GLU A 30 -30.31 -29.98 38.42
N LEU A 31 -29.40 -29.15 38.94
CA LEU A 31 -29.63 -27.70 39.07
C LEU A 31 -29.69 -27.00 37.70
N SER A 32 -28.87 -27.41 36.75
CA SER A 32 -28.87 -26.89 35.37
C SER A 32 -30.16 -27.24 34.64
N GLU A 33 -30.61 -28.49 34.71
CA GLU A 33 -31.89 -28.92 34.11
C GLU A 33 -33.08 -28.20 34.75
N THR A 34 -33.07 -28.03 36.08
CA THR A 34 -34.12 -27.30 36.80
C THR A 34 -34.15 -25.82 36.41
N LEU A 35 -32.99 -25.18 36.23
CA LEU A 35 -32.90 -23.81 35.73
C LEU A 35 -33.36 -23.68 34.27
N GLN A 36 -33.02 -24.65 33.42
CA GLN A 36 -33.47 -24.71 32.02
C GLN A 36 -35.00 -24.81 31.95
N HIS A 37 -35.60 -25.74 32.71
CA HIS A 37 -37.06 -25.91 32.78
C HIS A 37 -37.77 -24.67 33.36
N ALA A 38 -37.20 -24.05 34.39
CA ALA A 38 -37.75 -22.82 34.97
C ALA A 38 -37.66 -21.65 33.97
N TYR A 39 -36.56 -21.54 33.22
CA TYR A 39 -36.40 -20.54 32.17
C TYR A 39 -37.39 -20.76 31.03
N GLU A 40 -37.58 -21.98 30.55
CA GLU A 40 -38.57 -22.32 29.51
C GLU A 40 -40.00 -22.04 29.96
N ALA A 41 -40.36 -22.42 31.20
CA ALA A 41 -41.67 -22.15 31.76
C ALA A 41 -41.94 -20.64 31.93
N TYR A 42 -40.93 -19.88 32.38
CA TYR A 42 -41.03 -18.42 32.51
C TYR A 42 -41.15 -17.74 31.14
N THR A 43 -40.35 -18.19 30.16
CA THR A 43 -40.37 -17.67 28.78
C THR A 43 -41.72 -17.94 28.13
N LYS A 44 -42.28 -19.15 28.30
CA LYS A 44 -43.59 -19.53 27.77
C LYS A 44 -44.73 -18.71 28.40
N LYS A 45 -44.65 -18.45 29.70
CA LYS A 45 -45.62 -17.61 30.43
C LYS A 45 -45.50 -16.12 30.06
N ALA A 46 -44.29 -15.62 29.85
CA ALA A 46 -44.04 -14.26 29.37
C ALA A 46 -44.58 -14.06 27.95
N ILE A 47 -44.34 -15.02 27.04
CA ILE A 47 -44.89 -15.02 25.67
C ILE A 47 -46.42 -15.03 25.68
N GLN A 48 -47.04 -15.80 26.57
CA GLN A 48 -48.50 -15.85 26.72
C GLN A 48 -49.11 -14.60 27.37
N ALA A 49 -48.34 -13.87 28.18
CA ALA A 49 -48.77 -12.66 28.87
C ALA A 49 -48.51 -11.38 28.06
N THR A 50 -47.72 -11.44 26.99
CA THR A 50 -47.39 -10.27 26.18
C THR A 50 -48.56 -9.92 25.27
N THR A 51 -49.19 -8.76 25.48
CA THR A 51 -50.28 -8.28 24.63
C THR A 51 -49.77 -7.88 23.24
N GLY A 52 -50.64 -7.83 22.22
CA GLY A 52 -50.26 -7.38 20.87
C GLY A 52 -49.60 -5.99 20.85
N ASP A 53 -50.01 -5.12 21.78
CA ASP A 53 -49.48 -3.77 21.95
C ASP A 53 -48.07 -3.75 22.54
N GLU A 54 -47.74 -4.66 23.46
CA GLU A 54 -46.39 -4.80 24.02
C GLU A 54 -45.41 -5.38 22.99
N VAL A 55 -45.84 -6.36 22.20
CA VAL A 55 -45.04 -6.87 21.06
C VAL A 55 -44.80 -5.77 20.03
N SER A 56 -45.82 -4.97 19.71
CA SER A 56 -45.72 -3.83 18.79
C SER A 56 -44.75 -2.76 19.33
N THR A 57 -44.85 -2.44 20.61
CA THR A 57 -43.95 -1.49 21.29
C THR A 57 -42.51 -2.00 21.29
N LEU A 58 -42.28 -3.29 21.56
CA LEU A 58 -40.95 -3.88 21.52
C LEU A 58 -40.37 -3.87 20.11
N LYS A 59 -41.16 -4.24 19.08
CA LYS A 59 -40.76 -4.14 17.67
C LYS A 59 -40.35 -2.72 17.30
N SER A 60 -41.13 -1.72 17.71
CA SER A 60 -40.81 -0.30 17.47
C SER A 60 -39.51 0.13 18.17
N ARG A 61 -39.27 -0.31 19.41
CA ARG A 61 -38.03 -0.01 20.14
C ARG A 61 -36.82 -0.66 19.50
N VAL A 62 -36.91 -1.94 19.12
CA VAL A 62 -35.85 -2.66 18.40
C VAL A 62 -35.56 -2.01 17.06
N ALA A 63 -36.59 -1.62 16.30
CA ALA A 63 -36.45 -0.88 15.06
C ALA A 63 -35.71 0.45 15.24
N THR A 64 -36.04 1.20 16.30
CA THR A 64 -35.39 2.48 16.62
C THR A 64 -33.94 2.28 17.01
N LEU A 65 -33.63 1.29 17.84
CA LEU A 65 -32.26 0.94 18.21
C LEU A 65 -31.44 0.48 17.00
N ALA A 66 -32.02 -0.33 16.12
CA ALA A 66 -31.35 -0.78 14.89
C ALA A 66 -31.04 0.41 13.97
N ARG A 67 -31.98 1.34 13.76
CA ARG A 67 -31.71 2.59 13.03
C ARG A 67 -30.61 3.41 13.67
N GLN A 68 -30.60 3.54 15.00
CA GLN A 68 -29.54 4.25 15.71
C GLN A 68 -28.18 3.58 15.50
N LEU A 69 -28.11 2.24 15.49
CA LEU A 69 -26.88 1.50 15.19
C LEU A 69 -26.39 1.73 13.75
N VAL A 70 -27.31 1.74 12.77
CA VAL A 70 -26.99 2.10 11.37
C VAL A 70 -26.38 3.49 11.28
N MET A 71 -26.99 4.48 11.97
CA MET A 71 -26.49 5.86 11.96
C MET A 71 -25.14 5.99 12.69
N GLN A 72 -24.92 5.23 13.76
CA GLN A 72 -23.63 5.19 14.45
C GLN A 72 -22.55 4.57 13.56
N GLN A 73 -22.86 3.51 12.83
CA GLN A 73 -21.94 2.90 11.87
C GLN A 73 -21.60 3.87 10.73
N LEU A 74 -22.61 4.54 10.16
CA LEU A 74 -22.39 5.57 9.14
C LEU A 74 -21.53 6.73 9.67
N PHE A 75 -21.72 7.16 10.92
CA PHE A 75 -20.88 8.17 11.55
C PHE A 75 -19.42 7.72 11.67
N VAL A 76 -19.17 6.46 12.04
CA VAL A 76 -17.81 5.90 12.09
C VAL A 76 -17.19 5.87 10.69
N GLU A 77 -17.93 5.41 9.67
CA GLU A 77 -17.44 5.39 8.30
C GLU A 77 -17.12 6.80 7.78
N GLU A 78 -17.98 7.78 8.07
CA GLU A 78 -17.78 9.16 7.65
C GLU A 78 -16.60 9.81 8.38
N ARG A 79 -16.40 9.48 9.65
CA ARG A 79 -15.20 9.88 10.37
C ARG A 79 -13.95 9.30 9.71
N VAL A 80 -13.97 8.03 9.33
CA VAL A 80 -12.82 7.43 8.63
C VAL A 80 -12.58 8.08 7.26
N ARG A 81 -13.63 8.40 6.49
CA ARG A 81 -13.52 9.14 5.21
C ARG A 81 -12.97 10.55 5.36
N SER A 82 -13.18 11.18 6.53
CA SER A 82 -12.69 12.55 6.79
C SER A 82 -11.32 12.57 7.45
N ASP A 83 -10.94 11.51 8.16
CA ASP A 83 -9.59 11.33 8.73
C ASP A 83 -8.54 11.02 7.64
N GLY A 84 -8.95 10.49 6.47
CA GLY A 84 -8.09 10.24 5.32
C GLY A 84 -8.82 9.57 4.14
N ASP A 85 -8.08 9.24 3.08
CA ASP A 85 -8.63 8.69 1.83
C ASP A 85 -8.58 7.15 1.82
N SER A 86 -9.20 6.50 0.84
CA SER A 86 -9.06 5.06 0.66
C SER A 86 -7.60 4.68 0.39
N GLY A 87 -7.13 3.60 0.99
CA GLY A 87 -5.72 3.20 0.88
C GLY A 87 -5.28 2.19 1.92
N ILE A 88 -4.01 1.78 1.83
CA ILE A 88 -3.38 0.97 2.87
C ILE A 88 -3.08 1.86 4.08
N LYS A 89 -3.51 1.42 5.25
CA LYS A 89 -3.32 2.14 6.51
C LYS A 89 -2.07 1.66 7.25
N GLN A 90 -1.92 0.35 7.37
CA GLN A 90 -0.86 -0.23 8.19
C GLN A 90 -0.57 -1.69 7.82
N VAL A 91 0.69 -2.10 7.87
CA VAL A 91 1.13 -3.49 7.77
C VAL A 91 1.33 -4.08 9.16
N ARG A 92 1.48 -5.40 9.22
CA ARG A 92 1.78 -6.08 10.47
C ARG A 92 3.00 -5.46 11.17
N HIS A 93 2.84 -5.27 12.49
CA HIS A 93 3.91 -4.79 13.33
C HIS A 93 4.95 -5.90 13.58
N HIS A 94 6.21 -5.65 13.21
CA HIS A 94 7.32 -6.61 13.34
C HIS A 94 8.47 -6.10 14.22
N TYR A 95 8.71 -4.78 14.22
CA TYR A 95 9.81 -4.15 14.90
C TYR A 95 9.37 -2.80 15.48
N GLU A 96 9.90 -2.48 16.66
CA GLU A 96 9.80 -1.17 17.29
C GLU A 96 11.18 -0.49 17.31
N GLY A 97 11.19 0.79 17.63
CA GLY A 97 12.42 1.48 17.96
C GLY A 97 12.19 2.72 18.78
N THR A 98 13.29 3.40 19.10
CA THR A 98 13.31 4.57 20.00
C THR A 98 12.65 5.83 19.45
N ARG A 99 12.20 5.83 18.20
CA ARG A 99 11.55 6.96 17.54
C ARG A 99 10.31 6.47 16.79
N PRO A 100 9.26 7.30 16.64
CA PRO A 100 8.01 6.89 16.00
C PRO A 100 8.19 6.31 14.59
N TYR A 101 9.13 6.84 13.81
CA TYR A 101 9.41 6.36 12.45
C TYR A 101 10.23 5.06 12.39
N HIS A 102 10.66 4.50 13.54
CA HIS A 102 11.29 3.18 13.58
C HIS A 102 10.27 2.03 13.59
N SER A 103 8.98 2.32 13.77
CA SER A 103 7.92 1.31 13.68
C SER A 103 7.32 1.25 12.27
N ALA A 104 6.78 0.09 11.92
CA ALA A 104 6.16 -0.12 10.62
C ALA A 104 4.82 0.63 10.48
N SER A 105 4.59 1.22 9.30
CA SER A 105 3.34 1.89 8.90
C SER A 105 2.71 1.13 7.73
N HIS A 106 2.34 1.78 6.62
CA HIS A 106 2.05 1.12 5.34
C HIS A 106 3.31 0.50 4.71
N THR A 107 4.49 0.90 5.21
CA THR A 107 5.80 0.39 4.81
C THR A 107 6.66 0.07 6.04
N GLY A 108 7.59 -0.87 5.86
CA GLY A 108 8.57 -1.30 6.85
C GLY A 108 9.84 -1.78 6.16
N THR A 109 10.20 -3.05 6.30
CA THR A 109 11.24 -3.69 5.48
C THR A 109 10.78 -3.89 4.03
N SER A 110 9.48 -4.11 3.84
CA SER A 110 8.81 -4.06 2.54
C SER A 110 7.47 -3.33 2.65
N VAL A 111 7.03 -2.77 1.53
CA VAL A 111 5.76 -2.04 1.44
C VAL A 111 4.61 -3.04 1.34
N ALA A 112 3.51 -2.83 2.07
CA ALA A 112 2.40 -3.80 2.16
C ALA A 112 2.86 -5.26 2.48
N SER A 113 4.00 -5.40 3.17
CA SER A 113 4.65 -6.69 3.42
C SER A 113 4.89 -7.53 2.15
N LEU A 114 5.22 -6.87 1.05
CA LEU A 114 5.53 -7.47 -0.25
C LEU A 114 6.73 -8.43 -0.18
N HIS A 115 6.58 -9.60 -0.81
CA HIS A 115 7.56 -10.69 -0.81
C HIS A 115 7.38 -11.59 -2.06
N ASP A 116 8.31 -12.52 -2.29
CA ASP A 116 8.40 -13.27 -3.55
C ASP A 116 8.11 -14.77 -3.41
N HIS A 117 7.30 -15.26 -4.35
CA HIS A 117 6.98 -16.69 -4.53
C HIS A 117 7.32 -17.15 -5.96
N ALA A 118 8.48 -16.74 -6.49
CA ALA A 118 8.85 -17.02 -7.87
C ALA A 118 8.89 -18.52 -8.22
N ASN A 119 9.04 -19.41 -7.24
CA ASN A 119 8.97 -20.86 -7.45
C ASN A 119 7.53 -21.37 -7.61
N ASN A 120 6.51 -20.52 -7.52
CA ASN A 120 5.13 -20.84 -7.86
C ASN A 120 4.79 -20.19 -9.20
N ILE A 121 3.94 -20.85 -9.98
CA ILE A 121 3.66 -20.41 -11.36
C ILE A 121 3.05 -19.00 -11.44
N ARG A 122 2.08 -18.69 -10.57
CA ARG A 122 1.27 -17.45 -10.66
C ARG A 122 1.11 -16.70 -9.35
N THR A 123 1.74 -17.16 -8.27
CA THR A 123 1.56 -16.56 -6.94
C THR A 123 2.38 -15.28 -6.83
N VAL A 124 1.74 -14.22 -6.35
CA VAL A 124 2.33 -12.92 -6.05
C VAL A 124 2.14 -12.65 -4.56
N GLY A 125 3.25 -12.38 -3.85
CA GLY A 125 3.25 -12.29 -2.39
C GLY A 125 2.96 -10.87 -1.90
N LEU A 126 1.90 -10.74 -1.09
CA LEU A 126 1.61 -9.58 -0.25
C LEU A 126 1.24 -10.09 1.15
N GLY A 127 1.68 -9.39 2.20
CA GLY A 127 1.38 -9.83 3.57
C GLY A 127 0.01 -9.35 4.06
N GLU A 128 -0.18 -9.46 5.37
CA GLU A 128 -1.33 -8.90 6.10
C GLU A 128 -1.21 -7.37 6.18
N PHE A 129 -2.30 -6.67 5.83
CA PHE A 129 -2.38 -5.22 6.01
C PHE A 129 -3.81 -4.79 6.40
N ILE A 130 -3.91 -3.61 7.00
CA ILE A 130 -5.14 -2.88 7.24
C ILE A 130 -5.36 -1.94 6.06
N ALA A 131 -6.55 -1.99 5.47
CA ALA A 131 -6.96 -1.11 4.39
C ALA A 131 -8.24 -0.37 4.75
N VAL A 132 -8.42 0.78 4.13
CA VAL A 132 -9.64 1.58 4.15
C VAL A 132 -10.18 1.66 2.74
N LEU A 133 -11.45 1.31 2.55
CA LEU A 133 -12.17 1.47 1.29
C LEU A 133 -13.52 2.15 1.57
N ASN A 134 -13.73 3.34 1.04
CA ASN A 134 -14.96 4.12 1.24
C ASN A 134 -15.38 4.23 2.72
N GLY A 135 -14.44 4.53 3.62
CA GLY A 135 -14.68 4.64 5.06
C GLY A 135 -14.74 3.31 5.83
N VAL A 136 -14.66 2.16 5.14
CA VAL A 136 -14.65 0.85 5.79
C VAL A 136 -13.22 0.42 6.06
N GLU A 137 -12.83 0.36 7.33
CA GLU A 137 -11.54 -0.15 7.78
C GLU A 137 -11.62 -1.66 8.04
N PHE A 138 -10.72 -2.43 7.44
CA PHE A 138 -10.66 -3.88 7.59
C PHE A 138 -9.22 -4.39 7.56
N ARG A 139 -8.96 -5.54 8.18
CA ARG A 139 -7.65 -6.20 8.17
C ARG A 139 -7.72 -7.41 7.26
N THR A 140 -6.82 -7.49 6.29
CA THR A 140 -6.72 -8.65 5.41
C THR A 140 -6.09 -9.84 6.13
N ARG A 141 -6.24 -11.04 5.56
CA ARG A 141 -5.34 -12.16 5.83
C ARG A 141 -4.01 -11.94 5.07
N HIS A 142 -3.07 -12.87 5.19
CA HIS A 142 -1.90 -12.91 4.32
C HIS A 142 -2.36 -13.10 2.87
N ASN A 143 -1.85 -12.28 1.95
CA ASN A 143 -2.37 -12.07 0.60
C ASN A 143 -1.48 -12.66 -0.49
N ASP A 144 -1.23 -13.97 -0.46
CA ASP A 144 -0.59 -14.68 -1.59
C ASP A 144 -1.60 -14.87 -2.72
N TYR A 145 -1.81 -13.83 -3.52
CA TYR A 145 -2.81 -13.82 -4.58
C TYR A 145 -2.24 -14.37 -5.90
N GLY A 146 -3.12 -14.88 -6.77
CA GLY A 146 -2.72 -15.36 -8.09
C GLY A 146 -2.88 -14.28 -9.17
N LEU A 147 -2.04 -14.30 -10.21
CA LEU A 147 -2.25 -13.53 -11.45
C LEU A 147 -3.49 -14.03 -12.20
N ARG A 148 -4.65 -13.54 -11.76
CA ARG A 148 -5.99 -13.89 -12.26
C ARG A 148 -6.78 -12.62 -12.54
N MET A 149 -7.64 -12.69 -13.55
CA MET A 149 -8.54 -11.62 -13.96
C MET A 149 -10.01 -12.04 -13.82
N PRO A 150 -10.95 -11.08 -13.74
CA PRO A 150 -12.37 -11.37 -13.88
C PRO A 150 -12.67 -12.17 -15.15
N SER A 151 -13.69 -13.04 -15.12
CA SER A 151 -14.01 -13.84 -16.31
C SER A 151 -14.41 -12.95 -17.49
N ARG A 152 -13.87 -13.26 -18.67
CA ARG A 152 -14.17 -12.56 -19.91
C ARG A 152 -15.49 -13.00 -20.53
N THR A 153 -15.96 -14.19 -20.18
CA THR A 153 -17.10 -14.85 -20.84
C THR A 153 -18.28 -15.11 -19.91
N SER A 154 -18.09 -15.05 -18.59
CA SER A 154 -19.14 -15.35 -17.63
C SER A 154 -19.48 -14.17 -16.72
N PRO A 155 -20.77 -13.88 -16.48
CA PRO A 155 -21.20 -12.88 -15.51
C PRO A 155 -21.31 -13.44 -14.08
N VAL A 156 -20.93 -14.70 -13.83
CA VAL A 156 -21.10 -15.33 -12.51
C VAL A 156 -20.21 -14.66 -11.46
N TYR A 157 -20.80 -14.41 -10.27
CA TYR A 157 -20.12 -13.86 -9.11
C TYR A 157 -18.80 -14.57 -8.82
N HIS A 158 -17.73 -13.80 -8.64
CA HIS A 158 -16.39 -14.30 -8.31
C HIS A 158 -15.75 -15.24 -9.34
N GLN A 159 -16.33 -15.40 -10.53
CA GLN A 159 -15.68 -16.19 -11.57
C GLN A 159 -14.46 -15.45 -12.12
N VAL A 160 -13.35 -16.18 -12.22
CA VAL A 160 -12.04 -15.66 -12.62
C VAL A 160 -11.39 -16.56 -13.66
N GLU A 161 -10.46 -15.99 -14.42
CA GLU A 161 -9.61 -16.67 -15.39
C GLU A 161 -8.14 -16.42 -15.04
N GLU A 162 -7.26 -17.36 -15.41
CA GLU A 162 -5.82 -17.11 -15.34
C GLU A 162 -5.42 -16.09 -16.40
N ILE A 163 -4.54 -15.15 -16.04
CA ILE A 163 -3.98 -14.23 -17.02
C ILE A 163 -3.00 -15.01 -17.92
N PRO A 164 -3.17 -15.00 -19.26
CA PRO A 164 -2.24 -15.69 -20.16
C PRO A 164 -0.83 -15.12 -20.02
N PHE A 165 0.17 -16.01 -19.91
CA PHE A 165 1.56 -15.58 -19.96
C PHE A 165 1.95 -15.11 -21.36
N PRO A 166 2.77 -14.05 -21.46
CA PRO A 166 3.25 -13.56 -22.74
C PRO A 166 4.09 -14.63 -23.42
N ASP A 167 4.01 -14.67 -24.74
CA ASP A 167 4.83 -15.58 -25.53
C ASP A 167 6.31 -15.19 -25.48
N VAL A 168 7.16 -16.14 -25.85
CA VAL A 168 8.59 -15.90 -26.03
C VAL A 168 8.82 -15.26 -27.40
N PRO A 169 9.65 -14.21 -27.52
CA PRO A 169 9.99 -13.65 -28.82
C PRO A 169 10.49 -14.73 -29.79
N PRO A 170 9.95 -14.82 -31.03
CA PRO A 170 10.38 -15.81 -32.01
C PRO A 170 11.89 -15.77 -32.28
N GLU A 171 12.50 -14.59 -32.23
CA GLU A 171 13.93 -14.36 -32.44
C GLU A 171 14.78 -15.09 -31.40
N VAL A 172 14.26 -15.27 -30.18
CA VAL A 172 14.91 -16.12 -29.15
C VAL A 172 14.76 -17.59 -29.53
N LEU A 173 13.56 -18.04 -29.88
CA LEU A 173 13.29 -19.46 -30.18
C LEU A 173 13.96 -19.96 -31.47
N GLN A 174 14.31 -19.06 -32.38
CA GLN A 174 15.00 -19.38 -33.64
C GLN A 174 16.50 -19.65 -33.46
N GLN A 175 17.10 -19.28 -32.33
CA GLN A 175 18.51 -19.58 -32.09
C GLN A 175 18.70 -21.08 -31.84
N GLN A 176 19.73 -21.66 -32.46
CA GLN A 176 20.00 -23.11 -32.39
C GLN A 176 20.62 -23.50 -31.05
N GLU A 177 21.55 -22.69 -30.54
CA GLU A 177 22.26 -22.95 -29.29
C GLU A 177 21.62 -22.18 -28.13
N LEU A 178 21.60 -22.81 -26.94
CA LEU A 178 21.07 -22.19 -25.73
C LEU A 178 21.81 -20.88 -25.37
N ALA A 179 23.13 -20.83 -25.58
CA ALA A 179 23.93 -19.64 -25.30
C ALA A 179 23.48 -18.43 -26.15
N ASP A 180 23.09 -18.69 -27.40
CA ASP A 180 22.58 -17.67 -28.31
C ASP A 180 21.14 -17.27 -27.90
N GLN A 181 20.29 -18.23 -27.50
CA GLN A 181 18.98 -17.92 -26.92
C GLN A 181 19.08 -17.01 -25.69
N ILE A 182 20.00 -17.32 -24.77
CA ILE A 182 20.26 -16.52 -23.57
C ILE A 182 20.70 -15.11 -23.97
N THR A 183 21.63 -14.98 -24.91
CA THR A 183 22.15 -13.69 -25.37
C THR A 183 21.04 -12.85 -26.00
N GLU A 184 20.24 -13.43 -26.88
CA GLU A 184 19.12 -12.74 -27.51
C GLU A 184 18.05 -12.34 -26.49
N MET A 185 17.68 -13.24 -25.57
CA MET A 185 16.73 -12.92 -24.49
C MET A 185 17.22 -11.74 -23.64
N ARG A 186 18.51 -11.64 -23.33
CA ARG A 186 19.08 -10.51 -22.59
C ARG A 186 18.93 -9.18 -23.33
N GLU A 187 19.07 -9.18 -24.65
CA GLU A 187 18.87 -7.96 -25.44
C GLU A 187 17.39 -7.50 -25.45
N TRP A 188 16.42 -8.42 -25.35
CA TRP A 188 15.00 -8.05 -25.12
C TRP A 188 14.79 -7.39 -23.75
N PHE A 189 15.46 -7.89 -22.70
CA PHE A 189 15.43 -7.25 -21.38
C PHE A 189 16.11 -5.87 -21.37
N LYS A 190 17.20 -5.71 -22.13
CA LYS A 190 17.88 -4.43 -22.33
C LYS A 190 17.00 -3.41 -23.05
N ALA A 191 16.29 -3.84 -24.10
CA ALA A 191 15.31 -3.04 -24.84
C ALA A 191 14.21 -2.53 -23.89
N TRP A 192 13.63 -3.43 -23.09
CA TRP A 192 12.61 -3.06 -22.09
C TRP A 192 13.15 -2.06 -21.04
N LYS A 193 14.34 -2.33 -20.47
CA LYS A 193 14.98 -1.44 -19.49
C LYS A 193 15.15 -0.01 -20.02
N ASN A 194 15.54 0.10 -21.28
CA ASN A 194 15.85 1.37 -21.93
C ASN A 194 14.63 2.04 -22.58
N ASN A 195 13.43 1.44 -22.48
CA ASN A 195 12.24 1.88 -23.21
C ASN A 195 12.45 1.94 -24.75
N ASP A 196 13.42 1.17 -25.26
CA ASP A 196 13.78 1.14 -26.68
C ASP A 196 13.06 0.00 -27.38
N HIS A 197 12.13 0.34 -28.26
CA HIS A 197 11.32 -0.59 -29.03
C HIS A 197 11.57 -0.47 -30.55
N SER A 198 12.69 0.17 -30.94
CA SER A 198 13.04 0.40 -32.35
C SER A 198 13.45 -0.88 -33.08
N VAL A 199 14.23 -1.73 -32.41
CA VAL A 199 14.71 -3.02 -32.95
C VAL A 199 13.93 -4.19 -32.35
N ARG A 200 13.81 -4.21 -31.02
CA ARG A 200 13.12 -5.25 -30.26
C ARG A 200 11.88 -4.63 -29.61
N ASP A 201 10.74 -4.72 -30.28
CA ASP A 201 9.48 -4.18 -29.76
C ASP A 201 8.97 -5.00 -28.57
N TYR A 202 9.57 -4.75 -27.40
CA TYR A 202 9.37 -5.49 -26.17
C TYR A 202 7.90 -5.43 -25.72
N ARG A 203 7.13 -4.41 -26.11
CA ARG A 203 5.72 -4.19 -25.71
C ARG A 203 4.81 -5.36 -26.10
N LYS A 204 5.22 -6.18 -27.07
CA LYS A 204 4.52 -7.40 -27.49
C LYS A 204 4.65 -8.55 -26.49
N TYR A 205 5.74 -8.59 -25.72
CA TYR A 205 6.13 -9.74 -24.90
C TYR A 205 6.35 -9.39 -23.41
N PHE A 206 6.48 -8.12 -23.09
CA PHE A 206 6.51 -7.61 -21.71
C PHE A 206 5.18 -6.91 -21.47
N LYS A 207 4.32 -7.53 -20.67
CA LYS A 207 2.92 -7.10 -20.51
C LYS A 207 2.69 -6.55 -19.11
N PRO A 208 2.33 -5.26 -18.97
CA PRO A 208 1.94 -4.71 -17.68
C PRO A 208 0.55 -5.23 -17.29
N VAL A 209 0.44 -5.62 -16.03
CA VAL A 209 -0.78 -6.12 -15.41
C VAL A 209 -1.06 -5.28 -14.17
N LEU A 210 -2.21 -4.62 -14.13
CA LEU A 210 -2.64 -3.82 -12.97
C LEU A 210 -3.36 -4.71 -11.97
N CYS A 211 -2.81 -4.86 -10.78
CA CYS A 211 -3.45 -5.56 -9.67
C CYS A 211 -4.11 -4.56 -8.73
N TYR A 212 -5.28 -4.91 -8.19
CA TYR A 212 -6.15 -4.02 -7.43
C TYR A 212 -6.82 -4.74 -6.27
N LEU A 213 -7.11 -3.99 -5.21
CA LEU A 213 -7.91 -4.43 -4.08
C LEU A 213 -9.35 -3.99 -4.32
N GLU A 214 -10.28 -4.94 -4.32
CA GLU A 214 -11.71 -4.68 -4.45
C GLU A 214 -12.44 -5.06 -3.17
N GLY A 215 -13.34 -4.21 -2.67
CA GLY A 215 -14.19 -4.47 -1.51
C GLY A 215 -15.67 -4.20 -1.79
N ALA A 216 -16.55 -4.91 -1.09
CA ALA A 216 -18.00 -4.70 -1.15
C ALA A 216 -18.71 -5.25 0.10
N TRP A 217 -19.85 -4.64 0.43
CA TRP A 217 -20.81 -5.23 1.37
C TRP A 217 -21.54 -6.40 0.71
N THR A 218 -21.66 -7.53 1.41
CA THR A 218 -22.27 -8.77 0.90
C THR A 218 -23.31 -9.36 1.84
N ASN A 219 -24.40 -9.89 1.28
CA ASN A 219 -25.61 -10.33 1.99
C ASN A 219 -25.62 -11.83 2.39
N SER A 220 -24.48 -12.49 2.58
CA SER A 220 -24.42 -13.96 2.69
C SER A 220 -24.20 -14.47 4.11
N ASP A 221 -25.12 -15.23 4.73
CA ASP A 221 -24.94 -15.71 6.12
C ASP A 221 -23.76 -16.68 6.36
N SER A 222 -23.12 -17.18 5.29
CA SER A 222 -21.94 -18.05 5.34
C SER A 222 -20.63 -17.29 5.10
N LEU A 223 -19.56 -17.74 5.75
CA LEU A 223 -18.20 -17.25 5.45
C LEU A 223 -17.75 -17.83 4.10
N GLU A 224 -17.60 -16.98 3.10
CA GLU A 224 -17.00 -17.34 1.82
C GLU A 224 -15.55 -16.86 1.76
N GLU A 225 -14.66 -17.69 1.22
CA GLU A 225 -13.29 -17.27 0.96
C GLU A 225 -13.31 -16.07 0.00
N SER A 226 -12.75 -14.97 0.48
CA SER A 226 -12.68 -13.67 -0.20
C SER A 226 -12.12 -13.80 -1.63
N PHE A 227 -11.07 -14.60 -1.82
CA PHE A 227 -10.51 -14.94 -3.13
C PHE A 227 -9.59 -16.16 -3.04
N PHE A 228 -9.31 -16.79 -4.18
CA PHE A 228 -8.37 -17.91 -4.22
C PHE A 228 -6.95 -17.48 -3.85
N SER A 229 -6.36 -18.18 -2.87
CA SER A 229 -4.95 -18.09 -2.48
C SER A 229 -4.35 -19.49 -2.42
N ASP A 230 -3.12 -19.64 -2.94
CA ASP A 230 -2.45 -20.95 -3.06
C ASP A 230 -1.98 -21.53 -1.71
N ARG A 231 -1.97 -20.68 -0.67
CA ARG A 231 -1.29 -20.95 0.60
C ARG A 231 -2.10 -20.57 1.84
N HIS A 232 -2.99 -19.59 1.74
CA HIS A 232 -3.68 -19.00 2.90
C HIS A 232 -5.20 -18.98 2.68
N PHE A 233 -5.94 -19.55 3.62
CA PHE A 233 -7.41 -19.58 3.63
C PHE A 233 -7.92 -19.00 4.94
N LEU A 234 -9.10 -18.39 4.93
CA LEU A 234 -9.78 -17.99 6.16
C LEU A 234 -10.05 -19.23 7.02
N ASP A 235 -9.40 -19.33 8.18
CA ASP A 235 -9.63 -20.45 9.10
C ASP A 235 -10.78 -20.10 10.08
N ALA A 236 -11.98 -19.96 9.53
CA ALA A 236 -13.20 -19.82 10.31
C ALA A 236 -14.35 -20.56 9.64
N THR A 237 -15.28 -21.06 10.45
CA THR A 237 -16.42 -21.86 9.99
C THR A 237 -17.66 -21.01 9.72
N SER A 238 -17.73 -19.82 10.32
CA SER A 238 -18.82 -18.85 10.17
C SER A 238 -18.33 -17.42 10.43
N TRP A 239 -19.18 -16.43 10.14
CA TRP A 239 -18.92 -15.04 10.50
C TRP A 239 -18.72 -14.84 12.00
N PHE A 240 -19.54 -15.50 12.80
CA PHE A 240 -19.47 -15.40 14.26
C PHE A 240 -18.18 -16.01 14.80
N ASP A 241 -17.79 -17.18 14.29
CA ASP A 241 -16.51 -17.83 14.62
C ASP A 241 -15.32 -16.91 14.27
N LEU A 242 -15.32 -16.30 13.08
CA LEU A 242 -14.30 -15.32 12.70
C LEU A 242 -14.26 -14.12 13.67
N GLN A 243 -15.42 -13.58 14.04
CA GLN A 243 -15.52 -12.46 14.98
C GLN A 243 -15.02 -12.83 16.38
N GLU A 244 -15.35 -14.01 16.89
CA GLU A 244 -14.89 -14.48 18.20
C GLU A 244 -13.38 -14.69 18.21
N LYS A 245 -12.82 -15.31 17.17
CA LYS A 245 -11.37 -15.47 17.03
C LYS A 245 -10.66 -14.12 16.90
N VAL A 246 -11.18 -13.20 16.07
CA VAL A 246 -10.60 -11.84 15.96
C VAL A 246 -10.71 -11.08 17.27
N ARG A 247 -11.84 -11.17 17.98
CA ARG A 247 -12.01 -10.57 19.30
C ARG A 247 -10.99 -11.14 20.28
N TYR A 248 -10.95 -12.46 20.44
CA TYR A 248 -10.03 -13.12 21.36
C TYR A 248 -8.57 -12.73 21.10
N THR A 249 -8.12 -12.82 19.84
CA THR A 249 -6.73 -12.47 19.46
C THR A 249 -6.43 -10.98 19.65
N SER A 250 -7.40 -10.09 19.41
CA SER A 250 -7.22 -8.65 19.65
C SER A 250 -7.12 -8.30 21.13
N TYR A 251 -7.82 -9.01 22.02
CA TYR A 251 -7.76 -8.78 23.47
C TYR A 251 -6.56 -9.47 24.14
N THR A 252 -6.10 -10.60 23.61
CA THR A 252 -5.04 -11.41 24.23
C THR A 252 -3.66 -11.18 23.62
N GLY A 253 -3.60 -10.63 22.40
CA GLY A 253 -2.38 -10.59 21.60
C GLY A 253 -1.91 -11.97 21.10
N GLY A 254 -2.64 -13.04 21.42
CA GLY A 254 -2.34 -14.39 20.95
C GLY A 254 -2.61 -14.54 19.46
N LYS A 255 -1.84 -15.38 18.76
CA LYS A 255 -2.07 -15.79 17.37
C LYS A 255 -1.91 -17.31 17.26
N SER A 256 -2.79 -17.99 16.55
CA SER A 256 -2.52 -19.40 16.19
C SER A 256 -1.40 -19.47 15.14
N THR A 257 -0.57 -20.50 15.21
CA THR A 257 0.55 -20.69 14.28
C THR A 257 0.10 -21.03 12.85
N LEU A 258 -1.17 -21.41 12.68
CA LEU A 258 -1.79 -21.74 11.38
C LEU A 258 -2.56 -20.56 10.75
N GLU A 259 -2.64 -19.43 11.44
CA GLU A 259 -3.80 -18.53 11.36
C GLU A 259 -3.70 -17.40 10.33
N ASN A 260 -4.72 -17.34 9.46
CA ASN A 260 -4.96 -16.36 8.41
C ASN A 260 -6.32 -15.66 8.63
N PHE A 261 -6.56 -15.05 9.79
CA PHE A 261 -7.84 -14.38 10.06
C PHE A 261 -7.83 -12.90 9.70
N SER A 262 -8.70 -12.54 8.76
CA SER A 262 -9.06 -11.16 8.47
C SER A 262 -10.03 -10.61 9.52
N TYR A 263 -9.93 -9.31 9.82
CA TYR A 263 -11.02 -8.58 10.47
C TYR A 263 -11.93 -8.04 9.37
N LEU A 264 -13.15 -8.59 9.27
CA LEU A 264 -14.16 -8.21 8.29
C LEU A 264 -15.37 -7.59 9.01
N PRO A 265 -15.56 -6.26 8.92
CA PRO A 265 -16.70 -5.58 9.53
C PRO A 265 -18.05 -6.10 9.06
N THR A 266 -19.07 -5.95 9.89
CA THR A 266 -20.47 -6.20 9.55
C THR A 266 -21.28 -4.94 9.79
N THR A 267 -22.29 -4.70 8.97
CA THR A 267 -23.21 -3.57 9.10
C THR A 267 -24.65 -4.01 8.89
N ILE A 268 -25.61 -3.21 9.37
CA ILE A 268 -27.02 -3.36 9.02
C ILE A 268 -27.25 -2.48 7.79
N MET A 269 -27.51 -3.11 6.65
CA MET A 269 -27.71 -2.39 5.37
C MET A 269 -29.14 -1.86 5.23
N ASN A 270 -30.12 -2.60 5.75
CA ASN A 270 -31.52 -2.22 5.66
C ASN A 270 -32.34 -2.82 6.81
N MET A 271 -33.54 -2.31 7.02
CA MET A 271 -34.54 -2.86 7.94
C MET A 271 -35.75 -3.35 7.14
N ILE A 272 -35.83 -4.67 6.92
CA ILE A 272 -36.96 -5.29 6.21
C ILE A 272 -38.24 -5.02 7.02
N ASN A 273 -39.22 -4.40 6.36
CA ASN A 273 -40.48 -3.95 6.98
C ASN A 273 -40.26 -3.13 8.27
N GLY A 274 -39.14 -2.39 8.33
CA GLY A 274 -38.75 -1.60 9.48
C GLY A 274 -38.38 -2.38 10.75
N THR A 275 -38.38 -3.73 10.72
CA THR A 275 -38.30 -4.54 11.96
C THR A 275 -37.17 -5.57 11.94
N TYR A 276 -36.83 -6.13 10.78
CA TYR A 276 -35.80 -7.17 10.68
C TYR A 276 -34.52 -6.61 10.05
N PRO A 277 -33.38 -6.62 10.77
CA PRO A 277 -32.14 -6.12 10.21
C PRO A 277 -31.64 -7.05 9.10
N GLN A 278 -31.37 -6.46 7.94
CA GLN A 278 -30.60 -7.09 6.87
C GLN A 278 -29.13 -6.77 7.13
N VAL A 279 -28.38 -7.78 7.59
CA VAL A 279 -26.95 -7.65 7.88
C VAL A 279 -26.14 -7.94 6.62
N ALA A 280 -25.07 -7.18 6.41
CA ALA A 280 -24.05 -7.48 5.42
C ALA A 280 -22.68 -7.53 6.06
N GLN A 281 -21.80 -8.35 5.50
CA GLN A 281 -20.39 -8.38 5.85
C GLN A 281 -19.56 -7.74 4.74
N TRP A 282 -18.54 -6.99 5.13
CA TRP A 282 -17.53 -6.50 4.22
C TRP A 282 -16.64 -7.64 3.75
N ASN A 283 -16.60 -7.86 2.44
CA ASN A 283 -15.70 -8.83 1.83
C ASN A 283 -14.80 -8.12 0.82
N TYR A 284 -13.60 -8.67 0.62
CA TYR A 284 -12.62 -8.12 -0.31
C TYR A 284 -12.08 -9.20 -1.25
N ARG A 285 -11.43 -8.80 -2.34
CA ARG A 285 -10.60 -9.67 -3.17
C ARG A 285 -9.46 -8.90 -3.79
N ILE A 286 -8.36 -9.59 -4.09
CA ILE A 286 -7.29 -9.06 -4.93
C ILE A 286 -7.36 -9.78 -6.27
N LEU A 287 -7.47 -9.00 -7.34
CA LEU A 287 -7.41 -9.47 -8.72
C LEU A 287 -6.51 -8.58 -9.53
N CYS A 288 -6.26 -9.00 -10.77
CA CYS A 288 -5.45 -8.28 -11.70
C CYS A 288 -6.12 -8.14 -13.06
N HIS A 289 -5.69 -7.15 -13.83
CA HIS A 289 -6.21 -6.81 -15.14
C HIS A 289 -5.03 -6.62 -16.12
N PRO A 290 -4.95 -7.40 -17.22
CA PRO A 290 -3.95 -7.15 -18.25
C PRO A 290 -4.31 -5.86 -19.00
N LEU A 291 -3.43 -4.86 -18.92
CA LEU A 291 -3.66 -3.57 -19.54
C LEU A 291 -3.65 -3.67 -21.07
N LYS A 292 -4.52 -2.90 -21.73
CA LYS A 292 -4.60 -2.87 -23.21
C LYS A 292 -3.37 -2.23 -23.85
N ARG A 293 -2.65 -1.41 -23.10
CA ARG A 293 -1.47 -0.63 -23.53
C ARG A 293 -0.23 -0.98 -22.72
N ASP A 294 0.93 -0.59 -23.25
CA ASP A 294 2.17 -0.55 -22.47
C ASP A 294 2.16 0.63 -21.50
N VAL A 295 2.92 0.49 -20.42
CA VAL A 295 3.22 1.56 -19.46
C VAL A 295 4.74 1.69 -19.40
N PRO A 296 5.35 2.70 -20.03
CA PRO A 296 6.80 2.84 -20.00
C PRO A 296 7.36 2.99 -18.57
N LEU A 297 8.57 2.47 -18.31
CA LEU A 297 9.16 2.49 -16.96
C LEU A 297 9.41 3.91 -16.41
N ASN A 298 9.63 4.89 -17.29
CA ASN A 298 9.74 6.31 -16.90
C ASN A 298 8.41 6.91 -16.41
N ARG A 299 7.27 6.21 -16.55
CA ARG A 299 5.99 6.61 -15.96
C ARG A 299 5.90 6.33 -14.47
N PHE A 300 6.88 5.66 -13.86
CA PHE A 300 6.93 5.41 -12.42
C PHE A 300 7.95 6.33 -11.76
N ARG A 301 7.55 6.99 -10.68
CA ARG A 301 8.43 7.78 -9.81
C ARG A 301 8.32 7.25 -8.40
N VAL A 302 9.45 6.92 -7.80
CA VAL A 302 9.50 6.49 -6.39
C VAL A 302 8.91 7.57 -5.50
N VAL A 303 8.09 7.18 -4.53
CA VAL A 303 7.59 8.11 -3.53
C VAL A 303 8.62 8.24 -2.42
N ASP A 304 8.86 9.49 -1.98
CA ASP A 304 9.80 9.76 -0.92
C ASP A 304 9.21 9.46 0.47
N ASP A 305 9.10 8.17 0.79
CA ASP A 305 8.68 7.69 2.11
C ASP A 305 9.81 7.88 3.13
N LEU A 306 9.89 9.09 3.69
CA LEU A 306 10.89 9.45 4.70
C LEU A 306 10.89 8.51 5.91
N ILE A 307 9.75 7.96 6.31
CA ILE A 307 9.66 6.99 7.42
C ILE A 307 10.58 5.79 7.13
N ALA A 308 10.46 5.18 5.96
CA ALA A 308 11.28 4.04 5.56
C ALA A 308 12.75 4.44 5.36
N ARG A 309 13.01 5.59 4.72
CA ARG A 309 14.37 6.06 4.46
C ARG A 309 15.14 6.42 5.72
N MET A 310 14.52 7.16 6.63
CA MET A 310 15.14 7.58 7.89
C MET A 310 15.40 6.40 8.81
N ALA A 311 14.44 5.47 8.92
CA ALA A 311 14.60 4.26 9.73
C ALA A 311 15.76 3.38 9.22
N ASN A 312 15.93 3.29 7.90
CA ASN A 312 16.94 2.43 7.28
C ASN A 312 18.21 3.17 6.82
N LYS A 313 18.32 4.48 7.06
CA LYS A 313 19.41 5.36 6.63
C LYS A 313 19.72 5.27 5.13
N LYS A 314 18.68 5.35 4.29
CA LYS A 314 18.80 5.22 2.82
C LYS A 314 18.60 6.55 2.10
N THR A 315 19.42 6.78 1.07
CA THR A 315 19.16 7.80 0.04
C THR A 315 17.90 7.43 -0.76
N LEU A 316 17.34 8.38 -1.52
CA LEU A 316 16.16 8.11 -2.37
C LEU A 316 16.47 7.04 -3.43
N MET A 317 17.66 7.13 -4.05
CA MET A 317 18.12 6.17 -5.07
C MET A 317 18.32 4.76 -4.51
N GLU A 318 18.83 4.63 -3.28
CA GLU A 318 18.92 3.33 -2.62
C GLU A 318 17.54 2.81 -2.24
N HIS A 319 16.64 3.69 -1.77
CA HIS A 319 15.29 3.31 -1.39
C HIS A 319 14.49 2.74 -2.57
N GLU A 320 14.57 3.37 -3.74
CA GLU A 320 13.97 2.91 -4.99
C GLU A 320 14.32 1.44 -5.31
N ARG A 321 15.53 1.01 -4.95
CA ARG A 321 16.03 -0.36 -5.18
C ARG A 321 15.64 -1.36 -4.08
N THR A 322 14.68 -1.01 -3.22
CA THR A 322 14.23 -1.87 -2.11
C THR A 322 12.77 -2.29 -2.27
N ARG A 323 12.39 -3.40 -1.62
CA ARG A 323 10.98 -3.82 -1.52
C ARG A 323 10.11 -2.86 -0.69
N ALA A 324 10.71 -1.89 -0.01
CA ALA A 324 10.00 -0.86 0.76
C ALA A 324 9.54 0.33 -0.10
N ALA A 325 10.06 0.47 -1.33
CA ALA A 325 9.66 1.55 -2.22
C ALA A 325 8.31 1.29 -2.88
N ARG A 326 7.47 2.33 -2.85
CA ARG A 326 6.28 2.47 -3.68
C ARG A 326 6.49 3.56 -4.72
N PHE A 327 5.58 3.61 -5.68
CA PHE A 327 5.67 4.44 -6.87
C PHE A 327 4.38 5.20 -7.10
N THR A 328 4.48 6.36 -7.71
CA THR A 328 3.35 7.07 -8.33
C THR A 328 3.45 6.93 -9.84
N LEU A 329 2.30 7.02 -10.51
CA LEU A 329 2.24 7.09 -11.96
C LEU A 329 2.26 8.54 -12.43
N ASN A 330 2.92 8.80 -13.55
CA ASN A 330 2.89 10.13 -14.16
C ASN A 330 1.47 10.43 -14.65
N SER A 331 0.71 11.24 -13.90
CA SER A 331 -0.68 11.58 -14.24
C SER A 331 -0.81 12.20 -15.63
N PHE A 332 0.22 12.87 -16.14
CA PHE A 332 0.23 13.50 -17.47
C PHE A 332 0.49 12.53 -18.63
N ASP A 333 0.97 11.30 -18.35
CA ASP A 333 1.35 10.30 -19.34
C ASP A 333 2.44 10.76 -20.35
N THR A 334 3.38 11.57 -19.87
CA THR A 334 4.50 12.11 -20.64
C THR A 334 5.83 11.46 -20.25
N ASP A 335 6.83 11.55 -21.13
CA ASP A 335 8.18 11.02 -20.84
C ASP A 335 8.91 11.81 -19.77
N GLU A 336 8.54 13.08 -19.61
CA GLU A 336 9.01 13.95 -18.54
C GLU A 336 7.96 14.04 -17.43
N TRP A 337 8.43 14.07 -16.19
CA TRP A 337 7.59 14.29 -15.03
C TRP A 337 7.26 15.76 -14.87
N VAL A 338 5.96 16.05 -14.76
CA VAL A 338 5.45 17.39 -14.51
C VAL A 338 4.58 17.33 -13.26
N ASP A 339 4.95 18.10 -12.25
CA ASP A 339 4.13 18.28 -11.06
C ASP A 339 3.05 19.33 -11.32
N GLY A 340 1.81 19.01 -10.96
CA GLY A 340 0.68 19.89 -11.23
C GLY A 340 -0.67 19.24 -10.92
N LYS A 341 -1.72 20.07 -11.02
CA LYS A 341 -3.09 19.64 -10.76
C LYS A 341 -3.67 19.00 -12.03
N LYS A 342 -4.05 17.72 -11.93
CA LYS A 342 -4.79 17.01 -12.98
C LYS A 342 -5.88 16.18 -12.34
N ASN A 343 -7.14 16.41 -12.73
CA ASN A 343 -8.26 15.66 -12.15
C ASN A 343 -8.28 14.21 -12.67
N TYR A 344 -8.30 14.04 -14.00
CA TYR A 344 -8.34 12.74 -14.67
C TYR A 344 -7.00 12.50 -15.36
N GLY A 345 -6.24 11.50 -14.92
CA GLY A 345 -4.89 11.19 -15.41
C GLY A 345 -4.71 9.74 -15.81
N LEU A 346 -3.45 9.34 -16.02
CA LEU A 346 -3.09 7.98 -16.46
C LEU A 346 -3.72 6.89 -15.59
N LEU A 347 -3.66 7.02 -14.25
CA LEU A 347 -4.27 6.02 -13.36
C LEU A 347 -5.79 5.88 -13.58
N ASP A 348 -6.49 6.97 -13.87
CA ASP A 348 -7.93 6.94 -14.16
C ASP A 348 -8.23 6.19 -15.46
N GLU A 349 -7.38 6.34 -16.47
CA GLU A 349 -7.49 5.59 -17.73
C GLU A 349 -7.28 4.09 -17.50
N LEU A 350 -6.25 3.73 -16.73
CA LEU A 350 -5.93 2.32 -16.45
C LEU A 350 -7.02 1.66 -15.60
N MET A 351 -7.51 2.33 -14.56
CA MET A 351 -8.59 1.81 -13.71
C MET A 351 -9.92 1.70 -14.46
N ALA A 352 -10.20 2.60 -15.42
CA ALA A 352 -11.39 2.55 -16.26
C ALA A 352 -11.44 1.31 -17.17
N GLU A 353 -10.32 0.61 -17.38
CA GLU A 353 -10.31 -0.68 -18.08
C GLU A 353 -10.76 -1.86 -17.19
N VAL A 354 -10.73 -1.70 -15.86
CA VAL A 354 -10.96 -2.78 -14.90
C VAL A 354 -12.46 -2.97 -14.66
N PRO A 355 -13.04 -4.17 -14.92
CA PRO A 355 -14.44 -4.42 -14.65
C PRO A 355 -14.71 -4.69 -13.16
N GLY A 356 -15.91 -4.34 -12.71
CA GLY A 356 -16.43 -4.67 -11.38
C GLY A 356 -16.88 -6.13 -11.24
N LYS A 357 -17.84 -6.39 -10.34
CA LYS A 357 -18.33 -7.76 -10.02
C LYS A 357 -19.16 -8.42 -11.13
N ASP A 358 -19.61 -7.67 -12.15
CA ASP A 358 -20.31 -8.21 -13.33
C ASP A 358 -19.33 -8.67 -14.43
N ASN A 359 -18.03 -8.62 -14.13
CA ASN A 359 -16.93 -9.00 -15.01
C ASN A 359 -16.96 -8.23 -16.36
N TYR A 360 -16.28 -8.74 -17.40
CA TYR A 360 -16.12 -8.01 -18.67
C TYR A 360 -17.41 -7.84 -19.48
N GLY A 361 -18.49 -8.56 -19.13
CA GLY A 361 -19.80 -8.41 -19.76
C GLY A 361 -20.62 -7.23 -19.22
N ALA A 362 -20.09 -6.49 -18.23
CA ALA A 362 -20.82 -5.41 -17.59
C ALA A 362 -21.19 -4.30 -18.58
N ASN A 363 -22.46 -3.92 -18.60
CA ASN A 363 -22.99 -2.81 -19.39
C ASN A 363 -24.06 -2.10 -18.56
N LEU A 364 -23.62 -1.26 -17.63
CA LEU A 364 -24.46 -0.62 -16.63
C LEU A 364 -24.37 0.90 -16.77
N TYR A 365 -25.45 1.61 -16.46
CA TYR A 365 -25.54 3.06 -16.55
C TYR A 365 -26.13 3.65 -15.27
N ASP A 366 -25.56 4.76 -14.81
CA ASP A 366 -26.05 5.51 -13.64
C ASP A 366 -26.93 6.67 -14.13
N GLU A 367 -28.24 6.50 -13.91
CA GLU A 367 -29.29 7.45 -14.28
C GLU A 367 -30.06 7.95 -13.05
N SER A 368 -29.46 7.82 -11.86
CA SER A 368 -30.11 8.24 -10.62
C SER A 368 -30.43 9.74 -10.63
N PHE A 369 -31.58 10.09 -10.03
CA PHE A 369 -32.11 11.45 -9.99
C PHE A 369 -32.34 12.04 -11.40
N ASP A 370 -32.84 11.21 -12.31
CA ASP A 370 -33.15 11.56 -13.71
C ASP A 370 -31.97 12.22 -14.45
N THR A 371 -30.75 11.87 -14.05
CA THR A 371 -29.52 12.48 -14.56
C THR A 371 -28.58 11.40 -15.07
N ALA A 372 -28.45 11.29 -16.39
CA ALA A 372 -27.50 10.37 -17.02
C ALA A 372 -26.05 10.81 -16.79
N THR A 373 -25.18 9.81 -16.60
CA THR A 373 -23.75 9.99 -16.37
C THR A 373 -22.94 9.72 -17.65
N TYR A 374 -21.94 10.57 -17.91
CA TYR A 374 -21.09 10.57 -19.10
C TYR A 374 -19.60 10.49 -18.75
N PRO A 375 -18.74 10.02 -19.67
CA PRO A 375 -17.30 9.97 -19.43
C PRO A 375 -16.71 11.37 -19.18
N TYR A 376 -15.72 11.46 -18.28
CA TYR A 376 -15.14 12.73 -17.86
C TYR A 376 -14.36 13.44 -18.99
N ASN A 377 -13.68 12.66 -19.82
CA ASN A 377 -12.74 13.12 -20.84
C ASN A 377 -13.41 13.46 -22.19
N THR A 378 -14.74 13.41 -22.27
CA THR A 378 -15.49 13.71 -23.50
C THR A 378 -16.61 14.71 -23.26
N THR A 379 -16.83 15.59 -24.24
CA THR A 379 -18.01 16.45 -24.33
C THR A 379 -19.19 15.73 -24.99
N ASP A 380 -18.96 14.55 -25.57
CA ASP A 380 -20.00 13.73 -26.17
C ASP A 380 -21.07 13.36 -25.13
N THR A 381 -22.33 13.59 -25.47
CA THR A 381 -23.51 13.24 -24.68
C THR A 381 -24.33 12.11 -25.31
N ASP A 382 -23.84 11.50 -26.39
CA ASP A 382 -24.44 10.33 -27.00
C ASP A 382 -23.90 9.04 -26.37
N THR A 383 -22.65 9.08 -25.87
CA THR A 383 -22.00 7.95 -25.19
C THR A 383 -22.14 8.04 -23.67
N LYS A 384 -23.08 7.29 -23.09
CA LYS A 384 -23.21 7.14 -21.63
C LYS A 384 -22.01 6.40 -21.03
N LEU A 385 -21.64 6.74 -19.79
CA LEU A 385 -20.55 6.07 -19.09
C LEU A 385 -20.98 4.67 -18.64
N ASN A 386 -20.23 3.63 -19.04
CA ASN A 386 -20.42 2.29 -18.50
C ASN A 386 -19.88 2.23 -17.06
N VAL A 387 -20.79 2.35 -16.10
CA VAL A 387 -20.46 2.38 -14.67
C VAL A 387 -20.22 0.99 -14.09
N GLY A 388 -20.30 -0.08 -14.89
CA GLY A 388 -19.87 -1.43 -14.50
C GLY A 388 -18.34 -1.60 -14.43
N TYR A 389 -17.59 -0.58 -14.86
CA TYR A 389 -16.13 -0.49 -14.79
C TYR A 389 -15.69 0.54 -13.74
N TYR A 390 -14.51 0.36 -13.18
CA TYR A 390 -14.01 1.20 -12.10
C TYR A 390 -13.69 2.62 -12.55
N HIS A 391 -14.36 3.59 -11.95
CA HIS A 391 -14.15 5.01 -12.23
C HIS A 391 -14.44 5.85 -10.98
N ARG A 392 -13.82 7.03 -10.90
CA ARG A 392 -14.09 8.02 -9.83
C ARG A 392 -14.58 9.35 -10.38
N TRP A 393 -14.18 9.71 -11.60
CA TRP A 393 -14.64 10.91 -12.28
C TRP A 393 -15.75 10.62 -13.28
N SER A 394 -16.73 11.52 -13.33
CA SER A 394 -17.78 11.50 -14.34
C SER A 394 -18.28 12.90 -14.65
N ARG A 395 -19.16 12.99 -15.65
CA ARG A 395 -19.84 14.23 -16.05
C ARG A 395 -21.34 14.02 -16.12
N VAL A 396 -22.11 15.06 -15.83
CA VAL A 396 -23.56 15.13 -16.06
C VAL A 396 -23.90 16.34 -16.93
N VAL A 397 -25.09 16.36 -17.53
CA VAL A 397 -25.55 17.49 -18.36
C VAL A 397 -26.01 18.67 -17.49
N SER A 398 -26.79 18.38 -16.45
CA SER A 398 -27.34 19.40 -15.55
C SER A 398 -26.28 19.91 -14.57
N LYS A 399 -26.20 21.23 -14.42
CA LYS A 399 -25.37 21.86 -13.39
C LYS A 399 -25.94 21.55 -12.00
N ASP A 400 -25.05 21.28 -11.04
CA ASP A 400 -25.42 21.22 -9.63
C ASP A 400 -25.67 22.63 -9.05
N ALA A 401 -26.02 22.69 -7.75
CA ALA A 401 -26.25 23.94 -7.03
C ALA A 401 -25.02 24.88 -6.99
N MET A 402 -23.82 24.34 -7.21
CA MET A 402 -22.56 25.09 -7.27
C MET A 402 -22.13 25.39 -8.72
N GLY A 403 -22.99 25.11 -9.72
CA GLY A 403 -22.74 25.36 -11.13
C GLY A 403 -21.82 24.35 -11.82
N ARG A 404 -21.49 23.22 -11.17
CA ARG A 404 -20.55 22.21 -11.67
C ARG A 404 -21.28 21.08 -12.40
N THR A 405 -20.65 20.57 -13.45
CA THR A 405 -21.12 19.40 -14.23
C THR A 405 -20.20 18.19 -14.10
N LYS A 406 -18.99 18.40 -13.60
CA LYS A 406 -18.01 17.36 -13.32
C LYS A 406 -18.22 16.86 -11.90
N ARG A 407 -18.33 15.54 -11.73
CA ARG A 407 -18.57 14.88 -10.45
C ARG A 407 -17.41 13.97 -10.10
N HIS A 408 -17.14 13.88 -8.80
CA HIS A 408 -16.22 12.94 -8.20
C HIS A 408 -17.02 11.99 -7.31
N ARG A 409 -16.78 10.68 -7.43
CA ARG A 409 -17.37 9.66 -6.54
C ARG A 409 -16.50 9.52 -5.29
N GLY A 410 -17.10 9.28 -4.13
CA GLY A 410 -16.36 9.24 -2.85
C GLY A 410 -16.19 10.60 -2.17
N PHE A 411 -16.90 11.64 -2.65
CA PHE A 411 -16.84 13.01 -2.12
C PHE A 411 -15.41 13.58 -2.16
N ALA A 412 -14.66 13.50 -1.05
CA ALA A 412 -13.31 14.00 -0.91
C ALA A 412 -12.22 12.94 -1.12
N ASP A 413 -12.59 11.66 -1.12
CA ASP A 413 -11.64 10.55 -1.20
C ASP A 413 -10.98 10.47 -2.57
N GLU A 414 -9.74 10.95 -2.70
CA GLU A 414 -9.07 11.04 -4.00
C GLU A 414 -8.79 9.66 -4.58
N ASN A 415 -8.70 8.59 -3.79
CA ASN A 415 -8.14 7.31 -4.19
C ASN A 415 -9.20 6.25 -4.53
N LEU A 416 -10.47 6.51 -4.25
CA LEU A 416 -11.55 5.54 -4.39
C LEU A 416 -12.08 5.43 -5.82
N PHE A 417 -12.01 4.23 -6.40
CA PHE A 417 -12.70 3.89 -7.64
C PHE A 417 -13.95 3.06 -7.35
N MET A 418 -15.03 3.30 -8.10
CA MET A 418 -16.32 2.64 -7.89
C MET A 418 -16.83 1.98 -9.18
N ALA A 419 -17.47 0.83 -9.03
CA ALA A 419 -18.18 0.14 -10.11
C ALA A 419 -19.55 -0.34 -9.63
N MET A 420 -20.60 -0.15 -10.44
CA MET A 420 -21.92 -0.72 -10.21
C MET A 420 -21.93 -2.21 -10.52
N THR A 421 -22.87 -2.93 -9.93
CA THR A 421 -23.04 -4.36 -10.16
C THR A 421 -24.51 -4.79 -10.04
N THR A 422 -24.88 -5.83 -10.78
CA THR A 422 -26.19 -6.48 -10.67
C THR A 422 -26.16 -7.69 -9.74
N GLN A 423 -24.99 -8.09 -9.22
CA GLN A 423 -24.84 -9.32 -8.45
C GLN A 423 -25.76 -9.33 -7.22
N PRO A 424 -26.58 -10.40 -7.04
CA PRO A 424 -27.51 -10.49 -5.90
C PRO A 424 -26.79 -10.54 -4.55
N LYS A 425 -25.57 -11.09 -4.54
CA LYS A 425 -24.73 -11.20 -3.33
C LYS A 425 -24.21 -9.86 -2.81
N VAL A 426 -24.14 -8.82 -3.65
CA VAL A 426 -23.69 -7.49 -3.23
C VAL A 426 -24.87 -6.74 -2.62
N ALA A 427 -24.66 -6.19 -1.44
CA ALA A 427 -25.66 -5.41 -0.72
C ALA A 427 -25.91 -4.08 -1.44
N GLY A 428 -27.18 -3.77 -1.65
CA GLY A 428 -27.61 -2.51 -2.26
C GLY A 428 -27.99 -1.48 -1.20
N VAL A 429 -27.96 -0.22 -1.59
CA VAL A 429 -28.56 0.88 -0.84
C VAL A 429 -29.83 1.30 -1.57
N GLU A 430 -30.91 1.45 -0.81
CA GLU A 430 -32.21 1.87 -1.32
C GLU A 430 -32.50 3.31 -0.91
N LEU A 431 -32.99 4.10 -1.86
CA LEU A 431 -33.42 5.47 -1.63
C LEU A 431 -34.75 5.70 -2.33
N ASN A 432 -35.78 6.03 -1.56
CA ASN A 432 -37.06 6.45 -2.09
C ASN A 432 -37.11 7.97 -2.18
N VAL A 433 -37.18 8.52 -3.40
CA VAL A 433 -37.22 9.97 -3.65
C VAL A 433 -38.60 10.35 -4.14
N CYS A 434 -39.30 11.19 -3.39
CA CYS A 434 -40.63 11.66 -3.75
C CYS A 434 -40.59 13.12 -4.24
N THR A 435 -40.98 13.33 -5.49
CA THR A 435 -41.00 14.63 -6.19
C THR A 435 -42.44 15.07 -6.49
N GLY A 436 -42.61 16.31 -6.96
CA GLY A 436 -43.92 16.91 -7.27
C GLY A 436 -44.57 17.67 -6.11
N TRP A 437 -45.68 18.37 -6.40
CA TRP A 437 -46.48 19.04 -5.38
C TRP A 437 -47.06 18.00 -4.42
N HIS A 438 -46.80 18.17 -3.11
CA HIS A 438 -47.07 17.18 -2.05
C HIS A 438 -46.29 15.84 -2.12
N HIS A 439 -45.16 15.75 -2.85
CA HIS A 439 -44.35 14.53 -2.90
C HIS A 439 -45.13 13.30 -3.40
N ASN A 440 -46.01 13.48 -4.37
CA ASN A 440 -46.91 12.44 -4.87
C ASN A 440 -46.28 11.47 -5.89
N HIS A 441 -45.09 11.75 -6.42
CA HIS A 441 -44.38 10.88 -7.35
C HIS A 441 -43.11 10.34 -6.70
N CYS A 442 -43.14 9.10 -6.24
CA CYS A 442 -42.01 8.46 -5.57
C CYS A 442 -41.28 7.47 -6.50
N THR A 443 -39.98 7.67 -6.65
CA THR A 443 -39.08 6.76 -7.39
C THR A 443 -38.16 6.06 -6.39
N LEU A 444 -38.19 4.73 -6.40
CA LEU A 444 -37.25 3.92 -5.63
C LEU A 444 -35.99 3.67 -6.45
N TYR A 445 -34.86 4.17 -5.95
CA TYR A 445 -33.53 3.85 -6.46
C TYR A 445 -32.95 2.71 -5.62
N ASN A 446 -32.43 1.67 -6.28
CA ASN A 446 -31.63 0.63 -5.65
C ASN A 446 -30.32 0.53 -6.42
N GLN A 447 -29.21 0.84 -5.75
CA GLN A 447 -27.88 0.76 -6.34
C GLN A 447 -26.96 -0.14 -5.53
N LYS A 448 -26.16 -0.92 -6.23
CA LYS A 448 -25.13 -1.79 -5.66
C LYS A 448 -23.79 -1.39 -6.21
N TRP A 449 -22.83 -1.21 -5.32
CA TRP A 449 -21.52 -0.69 -5.66
C TRP A 449 -20.42 -1.55 -5.06
N THR A 450 -19.34 -1.69 -5.82
CA THR A 450 -18.06 -2.19 -5.34
C THR A 450 -17.01 -1.11 -5.44
N TYR A 451 -16.00 -1.22 -4.58
CA TYR A 451 -15.01 -0.19 -4.30
C TYR A 451 -13.62 -0.75 -4.56
N ALA A 452 -12.73 0.02 -5.18
CA ALA A 452 -11.39 -0.44 -5.46
C ALA A 452 -10.31 0.65 -5.30
N ILE A 453 -9.10 0.19 -4.99
CA ILE A 453 -7.85 0.96 -5.09
C ILE A 453 -6.83 0.14 -5.90
N PRO A 454 -5.92 0.79 -6.66
CA PRO A 454 -4.80 0.07 -7.27
C PRO A 454 -3.87 -0.46 -6.18
N LEU A 455 -3.20 -1.59 -6.45
CA LEU A 455 -2.17 -2.15 -5.57
C LEU A 455 -0.78 -2.05 -6.20
N GLU A 456 -0.60 -2.66 -7.37
CA GLU A 456 0.68 -2.71 -8.04
C GLU A 456 0.53 -2.94 -9.55
N VAL A 457 1.51 -2.46 -10.33
CA VAL A 457 1.69 -2.89 -11.72
C VAL A 457 2.78 -3.96 -11.74
N VAL A 458 2.41 -5.13 -12.27
CA VAL A 458 3.30 -6.29 -12.44
C VAL A 458 3.62 -6.46 -13.92
N TYR A 459 4.90 -6.47 -14.27
CA TYR A 459 5.33 -6.82 -15.63
C TYR A 459 5.48 -8.33 -15.74
N MET A 460 4.62 -8.94 -16.55
CA MET A 460 4.85 -10.29 -17.04
C MET A 460 5.93 -10.25 -18.11
N THR A 461 6.92 -11.14 -18.01
CA THR A 461 8.05 -11.22 -18.95
C THR A 461 8.06 -12.57 -19.68
N PRO A 462 8.80 -12.68 -20.80
CA PRO A 462 8.94 -13.94 -21.54
C PRO A 462 9.47 -15.12 -20.70
N LEU A 463 10.17 -14.86 -19.59
CA LEU A 463 10.70 -15.90 -18.70
C LEU A 463 9.61 -16.77 -18.08
N LEU A 464 8.36 -16.27 -18.01
CA LEU A 464 7.22 -17.02 -17.50
C LEU A 464 6.86 -18.23 -18.38
N LYS A 465 7.26 -18.23 -19.66
CA LYS A 465 6.99 -19.30 -20.64
C LYS A 465 8.26 -19.90 -21.25
N TRP A 466 9.41 -19.24 -21.14
CA TRP A 466 10.65 -19.72 -21.76
C TRP A 466 11.14 -21.01 -21.10
N ASN A 467 11.18 -22.08 -21.89
CA ASN A 467 11.52 -23.44 -21.47
C ASN A 467 12.47 -24.09 -22.48
N PRO A 468 13.74 -23.65 -22.54
CA PRO A 468 14.66 -24.09 -23.59
C PRO A 468 15.12 -25.55 -23.44
N TYR A 469 14.96 -26.14 -22.25
CA TYR A 469 15.30 -27.54 -21.98
C TYR A 469 14.12 -28.51 -22.14
N ASP A 470 12.95 -28.05 -22.62
CA ASP A 470 11.73 -28.86 -22.73
C ASP A 470 11.38 -29.61 -21.44
N VAL A 471 11.41 -28.90 -20.31
CA VAL A 471 10.97 -29.46 -19.03
C VAL A 471 9.47 -29.68 -19.05
N GLU A 472 9.03 -30.88 -18.65
CA GLU A 472 7.61 -31.21 -18.57
C GLU A 472 6.92 -30.44 -17.43
N TYR A 473 5.90 -29.65 -17.77
CA TYR A 473 4.99 -29.08 -16.78
C TYR A 473 3.86 -30.05 -16.43
N LYS A 474 3.89 -30.53 -15.19
CA LYS A 474 3.00 -31.56 -14.64
C LYS A 474 1.74 -31.01 -13.98
N GLY A 475 1.39 -29.76 -14.26
CA GLY A 475 0.15 -29.13 -13.80
C GLY A 475 0.13 -28.76 -12.31
N ASN A 476 -1.06 -28.84 -11.71
CA ASN A 476 -1.27 -28.50 -10.31
C ASN A 476 -0.47 -29.44 -9.39
N SER A 477 0.21 -28.92 -8.37
CA SER A 477 1.07 -29.69 -7.47
C SER A 477 0.31 -30.73 -6.64
N ARG A 478 -1.02 -30.60 -6.53
CA ARG A 478 -1.91 -31.53 -5.84
C ARG A 478 -2.50 -32.60 -6.77
N SER A 479 -2.35 -32.46 -8.09
CA SER A 479 -2.75 -33.50 -9.04
C SER A 479 -1.83 -34.71 -8.96
N ASP A 480 -2.29 -35.87 -9.45
CA ASP A 480 -1.50 -37.10 -9.40
C ASP A 480 -0.19 -36.97 -10.18
N LEU A 481 -0.24 -36.36 -11.37
CA LEU A 481 0.96 -36.06 -12.16
C LEU A 481 1.85 -35.03 -11.46
N GLY A 482 1.28 -33.96 -10.90
CA GLY A 482 2.02 -32.90 -10.22
C GLY A 482 2.78 -33.37 -8.98
N LYS A 483 2.24 -34.34 -8.22
CA LYS A 483 2.91 -34.96 -7.06
C LYS A 483 4.19 -35.72 -7.46
N THR A 484 4.28 -36.22 -8.70
CA THR A 484 5.46 -36.98 -9.16
C THR A 484 6.74 -36.14 -9.22
N VAL A 485 6.64 -34.80 -9.30
CA VAL A 485 7.79 -33.89 -9.33
C VAL A 485 8.68 -34.06 -8.11
N THR A 486 8.08 -34.26 -6.93
CA THR A 486 8.77 -34.41 -5.64
C THR A 486 8.70 -35.83 -5.06
N ALA A 487 8.15 -36.78 -5.82
CA ALA A 487 8.02 -38.17 -5.38
C ALA A 487 9.39 -38.80 -5.09
N HIS A 488 9.40 -39.87 -4.30
CA HIS A 488 10.62 -40.62 -3.93
C HIS A 488 11.71 -39.77 -3.24
N GLY A 489 11.29 -38.71 -2.54
CA GLY A 489 12.19 -37.83 -1.77
C GLY A 489 13.01 -36.89 -2.63
N ARG A 490 12.52 -36.50 -3.83
CA ARG A 490 13.15 -35.47 -4.68
C ARG A 490 12.96 -34.08 -4.05
N TRP A 491 14.06 -33.38 -3.81
CA TRP A 491 14.10 -32.07 -3.14
C TRP A 491 14.77 -30.96 -3.97
N GLY A 492 15.12 -31.28 -5.23
CA GLY A 492 15.69 -30.34 -6.19
C GLY A 492 17.21 -30.24 -6.12
N SER A 493 17.91 -31.33 -5.78
CA SER A 493 19.38 -31.35 -5.73
C SER A 493 19.98 -31.02 -7.09
N ASP A 494 20.95 -30.09 -7.13
CA ASP A 494 21.71 -29.74 -8.33
C ASP A 494 22.97 -30.61 -8.51
N ARG A 495 23.19 -31.59 -7.61
CA ARG A 495 24.34 -32.51 -7.61
C ARG A 495 23.96 -33.98 -7.79
N GLN A 496 22.71 -34.33 -7.49
CA GLN A 496 22.20 -35.71 -7.47
C GLN A 496 20.97 -35.82 -8.36
N ALA A 497 21.10 -36.44 -9.53
CA ALA A 497 20.01 -36.55 -10.52
C ALA A 497 18.78 -37.32 -9.97
N GLU A 498 19.00 -38.27 -9.08
CA GLU A 498 17.95 -39.02 -8.38
C GLU A 498 17.19 -38.18 -7.35
N LYS A 499 17.76 -37.05 -6.90
CA LYS A 499 17.14 -36.09 -5.97
C LYS A 499 16.74 -34.77 -6.64
N ALA A 500 17.07 -34.56 -7.91
CA ALA A 500 16.55 -33.47 -8.74
C ALA A 500 15.03 -33.57 -8.88
N PHE A 501 14.35 -32.45 -9.17
CA PHE A 501 12.91 -32.50 -9.45
C PHE A 501 12.64 -33.21 -10.77
N ASN A 502 11.58 -34.01 -10.85
CA ASN A 502 11.19 -34.71 -12.08
C ASN A 502 10.19 -33.88 -12.88
N GLY A 503 10.68 -32.95 -13.69
CA GLY A 503 9.87 -31.91 -14.33
C GLY A 503 9.51 -30.76 -13.36
N THR A 504 8.49 -29.99 -13.71
CA THR A 504 8.03 -28.80 -12.98
C THR A 504 6.53 -28.88 -12.67
N ASN A 505 6.05 -28.17 -11.65
CA ASN A 505 4.62 -28.06 -11.32
C ASN A 505 4.28 -26.66 -10.75
N SER A 506 3.00 -26.41 -10.48
CA SER A 506 2.51 -25.11 -9.98
C SER A 506 3.18 -24.55 -8.71
N LYS A 507 3.83 -25.38 -7.86
CA LYS A 507 4.56 -24.96 -6.64
C LYS A 507 6.08 -25.14 -6.73
N ARG A 508 6.56 -25.72 -7.82
CA ARG A 508 7.98 -25.96 -8.15
C ARG A 508 8.21 -25.54 -9.59
N TYR A 509 7.95 -24.26 -9.86
CA TYR A 509 7.97 -23.66 -11.19
C TYR A 509 9.38 -23.17 -11.54
N TYR A 510 10.20 -24.10 -12.05
CA TYR A 510 11.58 -23.87 -12.47
C TYR A 510 11.71 -24.22 -13.95
N GLN A 511 12.00 -23.23 -14.81
CA GLN A 511 12.21 -23.42 -16.25
C GLN A 511 13.34 -22.53 -16.80
N THR A 512 13.63 -21.41 -16.12
CA THR A 512 14.65 -20.45 -16.57
C THR A 512 16.05 -21.04 -16.33
N PRO A 513 16.91 -21.10 -17.36
CA PRO A 513 18.30 -21.53 -17.20
C PRO A 513 19.04 -20.70 -16.14
N TYR A 514 19.83 -21.35 -15.31
CA TYR A 514 20.61 -20.65 -14.27
C TYR A 514 21.57 -19.63 -14.89
N GLU A 515 22.14 -19.96 -16.03
CA GLU A 515 23.12 -19.18 -16.80
C GLU A 515 22.54 -17.86 -17.34
N PHE A 516 21.21 -17.69 -17.35
CA PHE A 516 20.58 -16.43 -17.73
C PHE A 516 20.93 -15.30 -16.76
N PHE A 517 21.12 -15.62 -15.47
CA PHE A 517 21.49 -14.67 -14.42
C PHE A 517 22.93 -14.87 -13.94
N VAL A 518 23.45 -13.88 -13.20
CA VAL A 518 24.66 -14.01 -12.39
C VAL A 518 24.40 -13.49 -10.99
N ASN A 519 24.97 -14.15 -9.97
CA ASN A 519 24.69 -13.91 -8.54
C ASN A 519 23.22 -14.18 -8.16
N GLY A 520 22.98 -14.86 -7.03
CA GLY A 520 21.66 -15.41 -6.66
C GLY A 520 20.52 -14.38 -6.42
N GLU A 521 19.44 -14.83 -5.80
CA GLU A 521 18.25 -14.00 -5.50
C GLU A 521 18.57 -12.71 -4.73
N GLN A 522 17.83 -11.64 -5.01
CA GLN A 522 18.01 -10.33 -4.37
C GLN A 522 16.90 -10.03 -3.35
N GLY A 523 17.29 -9.50 -2.18
CA GLY A 523 16.36 -8.90 -1.22
C GLY A 523 15.48 -9.90 -0.45
N THR A 524 16.05 -11.02 -0.01
CA THR A 524 15.34 -12.13 0.65
C THR A 524 14.56 -11.72 1.90
N SER A 525 13.37 -12.29 2.08
CA SER A 525 12.49 -12.19 3.26
C SER A 525 12.23 -13.57 3.86
N GLU A 526 11.87 -13.66 5.15
CA GLU A 526 11.46 -14.91 5.82
C GLU A 526 10.24 -15.57 5.15
N ALA A 527 9.40 -14.78 4.46
CA ALA A 527 8.26 -15.27 3.73
C ALA A 527 8.60 -15.80 2.32
N ASP A 528 9.81 -15.54 1.81
CA ASP A 528 10.21 -15.97 0.47
C ASP A 528 10.42 -17.49 0.42
N THR A 529 9.89 -18.14 -0.61
CA THR A 529 10.01 -19.62 -0.78
C THR A 529 11.03 -20.04 -1.84
N VAL A 530 11.74 -19.07 -2.43
CA VAL A 530 12.62 -19.28 -3.59
C VAL A 530 13.99 -19.78 -3.16
N LYS A 531 14.51 -20.79 -3.86
CA LYS A 531 15.92 -21.20 -3.80
C LYS A 531 16.65 -20.56 -4.98
N SER A 532 17.92 -20.16 -4.79
CA SER A 532 18.76 -19.54 -5.84
C SER A 532 18.81 -20.36 -7.14
N HIS A 533 18.98 -21.68 -7.02
CA HIS A 533 18.88 -22.64 -8.12
C HIS A 533 18.52 -24.02 -7.60
N VAL A 534 18.04 -24.89 -8.49
CA VAL A 534 17.73 -26.31 -8.23
C VAL A 534 18.06 -27.16 -9.45
N GLY A 535 18.28 -28.46 -9.23
CA GLY A 535 18.35 -29.44 -10.33
C GLY A 535 16.96 -29.90 -10.75
N VAL A 536 16.69 -29.88 -12.05
CA VAL A 536 15.42 -30.32 -12.67
C VAL A 536 15.72 -31.27 -13.82
N LEU A 537 14.99 -32.38 -13.89
CA LEU A 537 15.04 -33.32 -15.00
C LEU A 537 14.13 -32.85 -16.14
N ASP A 538 14.67 -32.83 -17.35
CA ASP A 538 13.88 -32.67 -18.57
C ASP A 538 13.11 -33.95 -18.94
N ARG A 539 12.40 -33.94 -20.08
CA ARG A 539 11.69 -35.12 -20.59
C ARG A 539 12.60 -36.30 -20.92
N ALA A 540 13.87 -36.04 -21.27
CA ALA A 540 14.86 -37.07 -21.54
C ALA A 540 15.50 -37.64 -20.26
N GLY A 541 15.18 -37.06 -19.10
CA GLY A 541 15.76 -37.44 -17.82
C GLY A 541 17.14 -36.83 -17.56
N GLN A 542 17.59 -35.87 -18.37
CA GLN A 542 18.83 -35.14 -18.14
C GLN A 542 18.60 -34.04 -17.10
N MET A 543 19.53 -33.94 -16.15
CA MET A 543 19.49 -32.93 -15.09
C MET A 543 20.09 -31.61 -15.58
N HIS A 544 19.34 -30.53 -15.40
CA HIS A 544 19.76 -29.16 -15.70
C HIS A 544 19.65 -28.28 -14.46
N LYS A 545 20.51 -27.25 -14.36
CA LYS A 545 20.44 -26.25 -13.30
C LYS A 545 19.50 -25.13 -13.70
N MET A 546 18.48 -24.89 -12.89
CA MET A 546 17.43 -23.92 -13.20
C MET A 546 17.16 -23.01 -12.03
N THR A 547 16.70 -21.81 -12.35
CA THR A 547 16.10 -20.89 -11.39
C THR A 547 14.59 -20.82 -11.58
N ALA A 548 13.93 -20.22 -10.59
CA ALA A 548 12.49 -20.08 -10.57
C ALA A 548 12.01 -19.20 -11.75
N SER A 549 10.89 -19.54 -12.39
CA SER A 549 10.40 -18.76 -13.55
C SER A 549 9.24 -17.83 -13.20
N GLY A 550 8.65 -17.95 -12.01
CA GLY A 550 7.49 -17.18 -11.60
C GLY A 550 7.80 -15.71 -11.29
N THR A 551 6.76 -15.01 -10.86
CA THR A 551 6.83 -13.57 -10.58
C THR A 551 7.71 -13.28 -9.37
N ARG A 552 8.54 -12.24 -9.49
CA ARG A 552 9.41 -11.72 -8.44
C ARG A 552 9.36 -10.20 -8.42
N THR A 553 9.90 -9.57 -7.39
CA THR A 553 9.95 -8.12 -7.29
C THR A 553 11.13 -7.56 -8.06
N PHE A 554 12.29 -8.17 -7.85
CA PHE A 554 13.52 -7.88 -8.57
C PHE A 554 14.01 -9.14 -9.26
N LEU A 555 14.40 -9.00 -10.52
CA LEU A 555 15.17 -10.01 -11.22
C LEU A 555 16.59 -10.07 -10.64
N PRO A 556 17.18 -11.27 -10.50
CA PRO A 556 18.60 -11.42 -10.26
C PRO A 556 19.40 -10.68 -11.33
N PHE A 557 20.67 -10.44 -11.08
CA PHE A 557 21.46 -9.62 -11.99
C PHE A 557 21.55 -10.29 -13.36
N ILE A 558 21.14 -9.58 -14.41
CA ILE A 558 21.23 -10.03 -15.79
C ILE A 558 22.51 -9.42 -16.41
N PRO A 559 23.47 -10.22 -16.91
CA PRO A 559 24.66 -9.69 -17.57
C PRO A 559 24.36 -8.65 -18.65
N ASN A 560 25.12 -7.56 -18.66
CA ASN A 560 24.97 -6.39 -19.55
C ASN A 560 23.64 -5.62 -19.44
N VAL A 561 22.77 -5.99 -18.51
CA VAL A 561 21.48 -5.33 -18.27
C VAL A 561 21.39 -4.81 -16.83
N GLY A 562 21.82 -5.59 -15.84
CA GLY A 562 21.77 -5.27 -14.41
C GLY A 562 20.57 -5.92 -13.69
N SER A 563 20.28 -5.43 -12.47
CA SER A 563 19.07 -5.81 -11.73
C SER A 563 17.87 -5.01 -12.25
N MET A 564 16.70 -5.65 -12.34
CA MET A 564 15.49 -5.00 -12.84
C MET A 564 14.29 -5.29 -11.96
N ARG A 565 13.48 -4.26 -11.73
CA ARG A 565 12.21 -4.37 -11.01
C ARG A 565 11.10 -4.81 -11.95
N THR A 566 10.31 -5.79 -11.54
CA THR A 566 9.14 -6.29 -12.27
C THR A 566 7.82 -5.98 -11.56
N ARG A 567 7.86 -5.57 -10.29
CA ARG A 567 6.69 -5.20 -9.49
C ARG A 567 6.82 -3.77 -8.99
N PHE A 568 5.84 -2.94 -9.33
CA PHE A 568 5.76 -1.53 -8.98
C PHE A 568 4.52 -1.29 -8.12
N PRO A 569 4.66 -1.32 -6.77
CA PRO A 569 3.58 -0.96 -5.87
C PRO A 569 3.18 0.49 -6.09
N ILE A 570 1.90 0.72 -6.41
CA ILE A 570 1.32 2.04 -6.69
C ILE A 570 0.11 2.34 -5.82
N MET A 571 -0.06 1.57 -4.76
CA MET A 571 -1.16 1.73 -3.82
C MET A 571 -1.09 3.07 -3.09
N PRO A 572 -2.26 3.69 -2.87
CA PRO A 572 -2.38 4.86 -2.03
C PRO A 572 -2.26 4.49 -0.55
N VAL A 573 -1.89 5.47 0.27
CA VAL A 573 -1.83 5.35 1.73
C VAL A 573 -2.98 6.14 2.34
N HIS A 574 -3.74 5.53 3.25
CA HIS A 574 -4.93 6.17 3.84
C HIS A 574 -4.64 7.56 4.45
N GLY A 575 -3.50 7.68 5.14
CA GLY A 575 -3.08 8.93 5.78
C GLY A 575 -2.83 10.08 4.80
N GLU A 576 -2.52 9.81 3.53
CA GLU A 576 -2.24 10.84 2.50
C GLU A 576 -3.45 11.76 2.23
N GLY A 577 -4.67 11.26 2.45
CA GLY A 577 -5.87 12.07 2.33
C GLY A 577 -6.03 13.13 3.42
N SER A 578 -5.38 12.94 4.58
CA SER A 578 -5.52 13.81 5.73
C SER A 578 -4.86 15.17 5.51
N GLY A 579 -5.47 16.23 6.06
CA GLY A 579 -4.89 17.58 6.00
C GLY A 579 -3.49 17.66 6.62
N VAL A 580 -3.25 16.89 7.69
CA VAL A 580 -1.93 16.85 8.36
C VAL A 580 -0.87 16.25 7.44
N TRP A 581 -1.18 15.16 6.74
CA TRP A 581 -0.22 14.54 5.81
C TRP A 581 0.05 15.44 4.61
N LYS A 582 -0.98 16.10 4.07
CA LYS A 582 -0.83 17.06 2.97
C LYS A 582 0.11 18.21 3.33
N GLU A 583 -0.05 18.80 4.51
CA GLU A 583 0.87 19.84 5.02
C GLU A 583 2.28 19.29 5.31
N LEU A 584 2.39 18.06 5.81
CA LEU A 584 3.69 17.41 6.08
C LEU A 584 4.46 17.14 4.78
N GLU A 585 3.80 16.66 3.74
CA GLU A 585 4.40 16.43 2.42
C GLU A 585 4.82 17.76 1.77
N ALA A 586 4.00 18.82 1.88
CA ALA A 586 4.39 20.15 1.43
C ALA A 586 5.62 20.68 2.19
N LEU A 587 5.67 20.50 3.51
CA LEU A 587 6.84 20.87 4.31
C LEU A 587 8.07 20.04 3.95
N LYS A 588 7.89 18.74 3.67
CA LYS A 588 8.97 17.86 3.20
C LYS A 588 9.61 18.42 1.94
N ASP A 589 8.82 18.83 0.95
CA ASP A 589 9.35 19.37 -0.31
C ASP A 589 10.09 20.69 -0.10
N ILE A 590 9.60 21.56 0.79
CA ILE A 590 10.29 22.81 1.17
C ILE A 590 11.66 22.52 1.80
N VAL A 591 11.73 21.52 2.70
CA VAL A 591 12.96 21.21 3.44
C VAL A 591 13.97 20.43 2.59
N LEU A 592 13.51 19.50 1.76
CA LEU A 592 14.38 18.65 0.94
C LEU A 592 14.81 19.32 -0.37
N SER A 593 13.99 20.23 -0.91
CA SER A 593 14.28 21.00 -2.14
C SER A 593 14.18 22.52 -1.89
N PRO A 594 14.98 23.10 -0.99
CA PRO A 594 14.82 24.51 -0.57
C PRO A 594 15.12 25.51 -1.69
N VAL A 595 15.96 25.14 -2.66
CA VAL A 595 16.29 26.02 -3.81
C VAL A 595 15.11 26.14 -4.77
N GLU A 596 14.43 25.02 -5.07
CA GLU A 596 13.23 24.99 -5.92
C GLU A 596 12.06 25.70 -5.23
N ASN A 597 11.97 25.55 -3.92
CA ASN A 597 10.93 26.12 -3.08
C ASN A 597 11.33 27.45 -2.40
N ALA A 598 12.36 28.14 -2.91
CA ALA A 598 12.89 29.36 -2.28
C ALA A 598 11.85 30.47 -2.09
N HIS A 599 10.83 30.51 -2.97
CA HIS A 599 9.71 31.46 -2.91
C HIS A 599 8.79 31.29 -1.70
N MET A 600 8.87 30.14 -1.00
CA MET A 600 8.09 29.85 0.20
C MET A 600 8.72 30.45 1.47
N PHE A 601 9.99 30.87 1.43
CA PHE A 601 10.67 31.46 2.57
C PHE A 601 10.48 32.99 2.61
N HIS A 602 10.20 33.52 3.80
CA HIS A 602 10.02 34.97 4.00
C HIS A 602 11.32 35.77 3.82
N GLU A 603 12.48 35.15 4.03
CA GLU A 603 13.81 35.73 3.84
C GLU A 603 14.51 35.05 2.66
N ASN A 604 15.32 35.80 1.90
CA ASN A 604 16.07 35.25 0.78
C ASN A 604 16.99 34.12 1.27
N TRP A 605 16.64 32.86 0.98
CA TRP A 605 17.41 31.66 1.34
C TRP A 605 18.90 31.74 0.98
N ARG A 606 19.25 32.54 -0.06
CA ARG A 606 20.64 32.80 -0.48
C ARG A 606 21.51 33.47 0.59
N ASP A 607 20.93 34.06 1.63
CA ASP A 607 21.70 34.69 2.71
C ASP A 607 22.15 33.73 3.82
N VAL A 608 21.59 32.51 3.87
CA VAL A 608 21.82 31.54 4.95
C VAL A 608 22.99 30.59 4.67
N THR A 609 23.42 30.44 3.41
CA THR A 609 24.63 29.67 3.05
C THR A 609 25.83 30.59 2.82
N THR A 610 26.39 31.18 3.87
CA THR A 610 27.68 31.88 3.76
C THR A 610 28.81 30.88 3.92
N GLN A 611 29.60 30.66 2.85
CA GLN A 611 30.94 30.07 3.01
C GLN A 611 31.75 30.93 3.99
N GLY A 612 32.63 30.30 4.78
CA GLY A 612 33.59 31.03 5.59
C GLY A 612 34.44 31.96 4.73
N VAL A 613 34.93 33.06 5.29
CA VAL A 613 35.77 34.01 4.56
C VAL A 613 37.11 34.17 5.26
N VAL A 614 38.15 34.39 4.45
CA VAL A 614 39.48 34.74 4.93
C VAL A 614 39.68 36.23 4.69
N LEU A 615 40.07 36.95 5.73
CA LEU A 615 40.37 38.37 5.71
C LEU A 615 41.86 38.59 5.93
N ILE A 616 42.40 39.62 5.31
CA ILE A 616 43.77 40.12 5.51
C ILE A 616 43.68 41.48 6.19
N SER A 617 44.41 41.66 7.29
CA SER A 617 44.53 42.97 7.95
C SER A 617 45.26 43.98 7.06
N GLY A 618 45.00 45.27 7.24
CA GLY A 618 45.78 46.28 6.53
C GLY A 618 47.22 46.38 7.05
N GLU A 619 48.16 46.75 6.19
CA GLU A 619 49.61 46.80 6.49
C GLU A 619 49.92 47.61 7.76
N ALA A 620 50.78 47.08 8.63
CA ALA A 620 51.25 47.81 9.81
C ALA A 620 52.12 49.02 9.41
N LYS A 621 51.95 50.17 10.10
CA LYS A 621 52.68 51.42 9.81
C LYS A 621 54.16 51.41 10.22
N GLY A 622 54.59 50.41 10.99
CA GLY A 622 55.96 50.26 11.47
C GLY A 622 56.68 49.15 10.71
N ASP A 623 56.78 47.99 11.35
CA ASP A 623 57.28 46.79 10.70
C ASP A 623 56.23 46.26 9.72
N LYS A 624 56.56 46.19 8.43
CA LYS A 624 55.59 45.95 7.38
C LYS A 624 55.16 44.48 7.35
N HIS A 625 54.02 44.19 7.97
CA HIS A 625 53.37 42.89 7.92
C HIS A 625 51.84 43.03 7.94
N VAL A 626 51.17 41.91 7.69
CA VAL A 626 49.71 41.73 7.70
C VAL A 626 49.37 40.45 8.44
N HIS A 627 48.13 40.31 8.89
CA HIS A 627 47.64 39.09 9.53
C HIS A 627 46.46 38.51 8.77
N ARG A 628 46.39 37.18 8.75
CA ARG A 628 45.26 36.43 8.21
C ARG A 628 44.24 36.15 9.31
N VAL A 629 42.96 36.37 9.00
CA VAL A 629 41.83 36.20 9.92
C VAL A 629 40.77 35.35 9.25
N VAL A 630 40.52 34.17 9.81
CA VAL A 630 39.56 33.21 9.26
C VAL A 630 38.22 33.32 10.00
N LEU A 631 37.15 33.63 9.28
CA LEU A 631 35.78 33.63 9.80
C LEU A 631 35.04 32.39 9.31
N SER A 632 34.45 31.63 10.24
CA SER A 632 33.55 30.52 9.91
C SER A 632 32.24 31.02 9.28
N ALA A 633 31.49 30.12 8.63
CA ALA A 633 30.16 30.40 8.08
C ALA A 633 29.23 31.10 9.10
N ASP A 634 29.22 30.61 10.34
CA ASP A 634 28.40 31.17 11.43
C ASP A 634 28.88 32.57 11.84
N GLN A 635 30.20 32.79 11.89
CA GLN A 635 30.77 34.09 12.22
C GLN A 635 30.49 35.13 11.12
N VAL A 636 30.49 34.71 9.85
CA VAL A 636 30.07 35.55 8.73
C VAL A 636 28.58 35.90 8.87
N GLY A 637 27.72 34.92 9.16
CA GLY A 637 26.31 35.15 9.44
C GLY A 637 26.08 36.14 10.59
N MET A 638 26.82 36.01 11.70
CA MET A 638 26.74 36.96 12.82
C MET A 638 27.25 38.36 12.45
N ALA A 639 28.32 38.45 11.65
CA ALA A 639 28.82 39.73 11.16
C ALA A 639 27.83 40.42 10.21
N LYS A 640 27.10 39.67 9.36
CA LYS A 640 26.00 40.18 8.53
C LYS A 640 24.89 40.80 9.36
N LEU A 641 24.60 40.24 10.54
CA LEU A 641 23.64 40.78 11.51
C LEU A 641 24.17 42.02 12.28
N GLY A 642 25.31 42.59 11.87
CA GLY A 642 25.90 43.77 12.49
C GLY A 642 26.60 43.50 13.82
N ARG A 643 26.78 42.23 14.21
CA ARG A 643 27.51 41.87 15.44
C ARG A 643 29.02 42.04 15.25
N THR A 644 29.70 42.31 16.35
CA THR A 644 31.17 42.34 16.39
C THR A 644 31.68 40.96 16.78
N ILE A 645 32.59 40.41 15.98
CA ILE A 645 33.15 39.08 16.16
C ILE A 645 34.53 39.19 16.78
N LEU A 646 34.80 38.42 17.84
CA LEU A 646 36.14 38.29 18.42
C LEU A 646 36.85 37.09 17.78
N VAL A 647 38.03 37.32 17.23
CA VAL A 647 38.82 36.33 16.51
C VAL A 647 40.30 36.51 16.81
N VAL A 648 41.02 35.41 16.88
CA VAL A 648 42.48 35.43 16.98
C VAL A 648 43.05 35.28 15.58
N THR A 649 44.00 36.13 15.22
CA THR A 649 44.66 36.05 13.92
C THR A 649 45.60 34.86 13.85
N GLU A 650 45.94 34.44 12.64
CA GLU A 650 47.07 33.53 12.46
C GLU A 650 48.39 34.21 12.88
N GLU A 651 49.37 33.37 13.24
CA GLU A 651 50.71 33.83 13.58
C GLU A 651 51.39 34.34 12.31
N THR A 652 51.82 35.59 12.33
CA THR A 652 52.58 36.20 11.24
C THR A 652 53.65 37.07 11.86
N ASN A 653 54.87 37.02 11.34
CA ASN A 653 56.02 37.73 11.92
C ASN A 653 56.19 37.39 13.43
N ASN A 654 56.05 36.12 13.77
CA ASN A 654 56.30 35.55 15.10
C ASN A 654 55.40 36.10 16.25
N HIS A 655 54.22 36.64 15.91
CA HIS A 655 53.17 37.03 16.87
C HIS A 655 51.77 36.94 16.25
N TYR A 656 50.74 37.11 17.08
CA TYR A 656 49.32 37.10 16.70
C TYR A 656 48.55 38.14 17.51
N HIS A 657 47.33 38.46 17.08
CA HIS A 657 46.45 39.41 17.74
C HIS A 657 45.07 38.83 18.05
N GLU A 658 44.44 39.31 19.12
CA GLU A 658 43.01 39.16 19.34
C GLU A 658 42.28 40.36 18.74
N MET A 659 41.58 40.16 17.62
CA MET A 659 40.89 41.21 16.87
C MET A 659 39.38 41.16 17.04
N ARG A 660 38.77 42.34 17.17
CA ARG A 660 37.32 42.54 17.10
C ARG A 660 36.94 43.04 15.72
N VAL A 661 36.31 42.19 14.92
CA VAL A 661 35.98 42.45 13.51
C VAL A 661 34.49 42.73 13.35
N LYS A 662 34.14 43.68 12.49
CA LYS A 662 32.75 43.98 12.11
C LYS A 662 32.64 44.18 10.60
N ARG A 663 31.50 43.78 10.02
CA ARG A 663 31.20 44.00 8.60
C ARG A 663 30.78 45.45 8.39
N LEU A 664 31.37 46.10 7.37
CA LEU A 664 31.01 47.47 6.96
C LEU A 664 29.98 47.44 5.83
N ASP A 665 30.25 46.64 4.79
CA ASP A 665 29.39 46.45 3.63
C ASP A 665 29.59 45.03 3.06
N ASP A 666 29.12 44.79 1.83
CA ASP A 666 29.14 43.45 1.26
C ASP A 666 30.53 42.84 1.05
N THR A 667 31.54 43.69 0.87
CA THR A 667 32.90 43.30 0.49
C THR A 667 33.96 43.73 1.50
N HIS A 668 33.61 44.60 2.47
CA HIS A 668 34.56 45.18 3.41
C HIS A 668 34.26 44.83 4.86
N TYR A 669 35.34 44.49 5.56
CA TYR A 669 35.36 44.29 7.00
C TYR A 669 36.30 45.31 7.65
N TYR A 670 36.09 45.59 8.92
CA TYR A 670 37.01 46.44 9.65
C TYR A 670 37.22 46.00 11.09
N MET A 671 38.42 46.29 11.59
CA MET A 671 38.85 46.09 12.95
C MET A 671 38.32 47.22 13.85
N VAL A 672 37.46 46.85 14.80
CA VAL A 672 36.87 47.70 15.83
C VAL A 672 37.82 47.86 17.02
N GLY A 673 38.61 46.83 17.32
CA GLY A 673 39.58 46.80 18.42
C GLY A 673 40.55 45.63 18.29
N CYS A 674 41.64 45.69 19.04
CA CYS A 674 42.74 44.72 18.99
C CYS A 674 43.40 44.64 20.37
N ASP A 675 43.66 43.43 20.86
CA ASP A 675 44.32 43.13 22.16
C ASP A 675 43.75 43.93 23.34
N GLY A 676 42.42 43.97 23.44
CA GLY A 676 41.69 44.71 24.47
C GLY A 676 41.67 46.25 24.29
N GLY A 677 42.40 46.80 23.32
CA GLY A 677 42.45 48.22 23.00
C GLY A 677 41.56 48.64 21.81
N SER A 678 41.36 49.97 21.66
CA SER A 678 40.65 50.54 20.50
C SER A 678 41.53 50.69 19.24
N SER A 679 42.81 50.38 19.34
CA SER A 679 43.79 50.38 18.24
C SER A 679 44.79 49.26 18.45
N CYS A 680 45.25 48.64 17.38
CA CYS A 680 46.30 47.62 17.44
C CYS A 680 47.64 48.22 17.88
N PRO A 681 48.39 47.56 18.79
CA PRO A 681 49.76 47.94 19.15
C PRO A 681 50.67 48.15 17.93
N ASP A 682 50.55 47.28 16.92
CA ASP A 682 51.34 47.33 15.67
C ASP A 682 50.80 48.31 14.63
N LYS A 683 49.74 49.06 14.98
CA LYS A 683 49.19 50.15 14.17
C LYS A 683 48.75 49.72 12.77
N HIS A 684 48.18 48.53 12.64
CA HIS A 684 47.47 48.09 11.42
C HIS A 684 46.38 49.08 11.01
N TYR A 685 46.18 49.24 9.70
CA TYR A 685 44.99 49.93 9.20
C TYR A 685 43.73 49.15 9.62
N ARG A 686 42.66 49.89 9.94
CA ARG A 686 41.42 49.28 10.43
C ARG A 686 40.65 48.54 9.33
N THR A 687 40.81 48.93 8.07
CA THR A 687 40.15 48.25 6.95
C THR A 687 40.81 46.91 6.69
N MET A 688 39.99 45.88 6.52
CA MET A 688 40.40 44.52 6.18
C MET A 688 39.81 44.15 4.82
N HIS A 689 40.57 43.39 4.05
CA HIS A 689 40.19 42.96 2.71
C HIS A 689 40.01 41.45 2.66
N LEU A 690 39.11 40.96 1.81
CA LEU A 690 39.03 39.54 1.51
C LEU A 690 40.37 39.10 0.91
N ALA A 691 40.90 37.96 1.37
CA ALA A 691 42.06 37.37 0.74
C ALA A 691 41.72 37.04 -0.73
N PRO A 692 42.62 37.32 -1.68
CA PRO A 692 42.44 36.82 -3.04
C PRO A 692 42.27 35.30 -2.97
N ALA A 693 41.37 34.74 -3.80
CA ALA A 693 41.26 33.30 -3.93
C ALA A 693 42.65 32.76 -4.30
N GLU A 694 43.18 31.83 -3.50
CA GLU A 694 44.39 31.12 -3.89
C GLU A 694 44.05 30.35 -5.17
N ASP A 695 44.65 30.77 -6.28
CA ASP A 695 44.67 29.96 -7.50
C ASP A 695 45.37 28.64 -7.15
N ASP A 696 44.64 27.55 -7.32
CA ASP A 696 45.04 26.16 -7.09
C ASP A 696 46.10 25.69 -8.13
N GLU A 697 47.15 26.49 -8.33
CA GLU A 697 48.27 26.20 -9.22
C GLU A 697 49.60 26.45 -8.51
N ASN A 698 50.09 25.42 -7.81
CA ASN A 698 51.49 24.95 -7.83
C ASN A 698 51.72 23.93 -6.70
N GLU A 699 51.46 22.65 -6.97
CA GLU A 699 52.33 21.60 -6.43
C GLU A 699 53.51 21.41 -7.40
N PRO A 700 54.73 21.85 -7.05
CA PRO A 700 55.94 21.38 -7.73
C PRO A 700 56.30 20.00 -7.16
N GLY A 701 56.27 18.98 -8.02
CA GLY A 701 56.38 17.59 -7.62
C GLY A 701 57.72 17.16 -7.03
N THR A 702 57.69 15.97 -6.43
CA THR A 702 58.86 15.09 -6.26
C THR A 702 58.43 13.63 -6.33
N ALA A 703 59.05 12.93 -7.28
CA ALA A 703 59.64 11.59 -7.24
C ALA A 703 58.84 10.41 -6.63
#